data_AF-A0A502DI85-F1
#
_entry.id   AF-A0A502DI85-F1
#
_cell.length_a   1.000
_cell.length_b   1.000
_cell.length_c   1.000
_cell.angle_alpha   90.00
_cell.angle_beta   90.00
_cell.angle_gamma   90.00
#
_symmetry.space_group_name_H-M   'P 1'
#
loop_
_entity.id
_entity.type
_entity.pdbx_description
1 polymer ?
#
loop_
_entity_poly.entity_id
_entity_poly.type
_entity_poly.pdbx_seq_one_letter_code
_entity_poly.pdbx_strand_id
1 'polypeptide(L)'
;GQLQYLGRADEQVKIRGYRIELGEIHTALTALGGVDQAVVIAREDHPGDKRLVAYLTETTTGAVDPTAIRTTLSEQLPAYMVPVAVVVLETLPLTINGKLDTRALPAPEYQDANRYRAPSDAVEEVLAGIYAQVLGLERVGADDSFFELGGDSLSAMRLIAAINTSLDADLSVRALFDAPTVAQLGPGISGQAIRREPLAAVERPKVVPLSFGQSRLWFIGQLQGPSPVYNLPVVLRISGRPDADALGAALADVVDRHESLRTLIAAPEGIPEQLVTPSDRADFGWKVVDTTGWSAARLDAAIEETVRYPFDLTTEIPLQARLFTISDDEHVLVGVVHHIAADGWSITPLVRDLGVAYAGRCVGQAPGWAPLPVQYADYTLWQRAQFGDLDDGDSPIAAQLAYWRDALTGMPERLQLPTDRPYPAMADQRGATVAVDWPAELQQRVREVARQHNATSFMVVQAALAVLLSRLSASSDVAVGFPIAGRRDPALDELVGFFVNTLVLRVEVTGDPTVSELLAQVRRRSLAAFDHQDVPFEVLVERLNPTRSLAHHPLVQVLLAWQNLPGHTSDPAAGLTLGDLRVTQLPVDTHTARMDLTLSLAEQFTEAGEPAGIGGTVEYRTDVFDASSIHALIERLERVIEAMTADPRARLSSIEVLEVEERTRLDEMGNRAVLTRPSAEPVSVPELFAHQVTRTPGAVAVSFEGSALTYRELDEAANR
;
A
#
# COMPACT_ATOMS: atom_id res chain seq x y z
N GLY A 1 -8.51 27.43 44.65
CA GLY A 1 -8.74 25.98 44.72
C GLY A 1 -10.22 25.72 44.71
N GLN A 2 -10.80 25.55 43.52
CA GLN A 2 -12.17 25.05 43.34
C GLN A 2 -12.09 23.66 42.75
N LEU A 3 -12.94 22.76 43.25
CA LEU A 3 -13.07 21.40 42.76
C LEU A 3 -14.25 21.36 41.79
N GLN A 4 -14.01 20.87 40.58
CA GLN A 4 -15.03 20.65 39.55
C GLN A 4 -15.44 19.18 39.62
N TYR A 5 -16.73 18.95 39.87
CA TYR A 5 -17.31 17.61 39.91
C TYR A 5 -17.47 17.08 38.48
N LEU A 6 -16.76 16.00 38.13
CA LEU A 6 -16.74 15.38 36.79
C LEU A 6 -17.56 14.08 36.71
N GLY A 7 -18.47 13.83 37.66
CA GLY A 7 -19.20 12.56 37.74
C GLY A 7 -18.41 11.42 38.38
N ARG A 8 -18.96 10.20 38.37
CA ARG A 8 -18.34 9.01 39.00
C ARG A 8 -17.74 8.08 37.93
N ALA A 9 -16.57 7.48 38.20
CA ALA A 9 -15.86 6.59 37.26
C ALA A 9 -16.60 5.26 36.95
N ASP A 10 -17.70 4.98 37.64
CA ASP A 10 -18.52 3.77 37.58
C ASP A 10 -19.61 3.78 36.47
N GLU A 11 -19.72 4.83 35.64
CA GLU A 11 -20.71 4.93 34.55
C GLU A 11 -20.13 4.76 33.13
N GLN A 12 -18.83 4.48 33.00
CA GLN A 12 -18.22 4.10 31.71
C GLN A 12 -18.76 2.76 31.21
N VAL A 13 -19.20 2.72 29.95
CA VAL A 13 -19.67 1.49 29.31
C VAL A 13 -18.77 1.11 28.13
N LYS A 14 -18.56 -0.19 27.95
CA LYS A 14 -17.87 -0.74 26.76
C LYS A 14 -18.90 -1.21 25.74
N ILE A 15 -18.88 -0.60 24.56
CA ILE A 15 -19.78 -0.94 23.45
C ILE A 15 -18.95 -1.01 22.17
N ARG A 16 -19.00 -2.15 21.48
CA ARG A 16 -18.29 -2.39 20.20
C ARG A 16 -16.80 -1.99 20.23
N GLY A 17 -16.11 -2.30 21.33
CA GLY A 17 -14.69 -1.98 21.51
C GLY A 17 -14.39 -0.58 22.09
N TYR A 18 -15.35 0.35 22.08
CA TYR A 18 -15.18 1.71 22.58
C TYR A 18 -15.49 1.82 24.07
N ARG A 19 -14.69 2.57 24.83
CA ARG A 19 -15.02 3.05 26.18
C ARG A 19 -15.78 4.37 26.04
N ILE A 20 -17.03 4.41 26.51
CA ILE A 20 -17.94 5.53 26.30
C ILE A 20 -18.35 6.11 27.66
N GLU A 21 -18.24 7.43 27.77
CA GLU A 21 -18.71 8.22 28.92
C GLU A 21 -20.16 8.65 28.71
N LEU A 22 -21.10 8.03 29.43
CA LEU A 22 -22.53 8.34 29.27
C LEU A 22 -22.88 9.78 29.66
N GLY A 23 -22.08 10.41 30.52
CA GLY A 23 -22.25 11.80 30.96
C GLY A 23 -22.08 12.83 29.84
N GLU A 24 -21.23 12.57 28.85
CA GLU A 24 -21.02 13.46 27.70
C GLU A 24 -22.26 13.49 26.80
N ILE A 25 -22.83 12.31 26.54
CA ILE A 25 -24.05 12.15 25.73
C ILE A 25 -25.25 12.76 26.48
N HIS A 26 -25.34 12.54 27.79
CA HIS A 26 -26.36 13.17 28.63
C HIS A 26 -26.29 14.70 28.56
N THR A 27 -25.09 15.27 28.68
CA THR A 27 -24.88 16.72 28.61
C THR A 27 -25.33 17.27 27.26
N ALA A 28 -24.93 16.62 26.15
CA ALA A 28 -25.34 17.00 24.80
C ALA A 28 -26.87 16.95 24.62
N LEU A 29 -27.53 15.92 25.13
CA LEU A 29 -28.99 15.79 25.10
C LEU A 29 -29.71 16.89 25.88
N THR A 30 -29.24 17.21 27.10
CA THR A 30 -29.86 18.26 27.93
C THR A 30 -29.64 19.68 27.40
N ALA A 31 -28.68 19.88 26.48
CA ALA A 31 -28.44 21.15 25.82
C ALA A 31 -29.41 21.43 24.66
N LEU A 32 -30.19 20.42 24.22
CA LEU A 32 -31.15 20.56 23.12
C LEU A 32 -32.45 21.21 23.60
N GLY A 33 -32.93 22.20 22.85
CA GLY A 33 -34.21 22.86 23.13
C GLY A 33 -35.38 21.87 23.06
N GLY A 34 -36.27 21.91 24.06
CA GLY A 34 -37.44 21.04 24.15
C GLY A 34 -37.29 19.86 25.12
N VAL A 35 -36.05 19.45 25.43
CA VAL A 35 -35.75 18.37 26.38
C VAL A 35 -35.82 18.88 27.83
N ASP A 36 -36.62 18.22 28.68
CA ASP A 36 -36.76 18.54 30.11
C ASP A 36 -35.81 17.70 30.98
N GLN A 37 -35.81 16.38 30.79
CA GLN A 37 -34.85 15.46 31.41
C GLN A 37 -34.37 14.45 30.36
N ALA A 38 -33.13 13.98 30.48
CA ALA A 38 -32.56 12.94 29.62
C ALA A 38 -31.76 11.94 30.43
N VAL A 39 -31.77 10.67 30.03
CA VAL A 39 -30.91 9.62 30.57
C VAL A 39 -30.43 8.75 29.42
N VAL A 40 -29.14 8.44 29.40
CA VAL A 40 -28.55 7.50 28.45
C VAL A 40 -28.14 6.24 29.21
N ILE A 41 -28.49 5.08 28.67
CA ILE A 41 -28.10 3.79 29.22
C ILE A 41 -27.48 2.89 28.14
N ALA A 42 -26.60 1.99 28.57
CA ALA A 42 -26.26 0.81 27.77
C ALA A 42 -27.30 -0.27 28.03
N ARG A 43 -28.11 -0.58 27.02
CA ARG A 43 -29.16 -1.60 27.06
C ARG A 43 -28.68 -2.86 26.33
N GLU A 44 -28.97 -4.03 26.89
CA GLU A 44 -28.63 -5.34 26.32
C GLU A 44 -29.93 -6.16 26.22
N ASP A 45 -30.58 -6.10 25.06
CA ASP A 45 -31.83 -6.85 24.82
C ASP A 45 -31.55 -8.29 24.33
N HIS A 46 -30.37 -8.53 23.74
CA HIS A 46 -29.84 -9.85 23.41
C HIS A 46 -28.46 -10.04 24.05
N PRO A 47 -28.14 -11.22 24.61
CA PRO A 47 -26.83 -11.46 25.23
C PRO A 47 -25.66 -11.14 24.29
N GLY A 48 -24.77 -10.25 24.71
CA GLY A 48 -23.60 -9.81 23.96
C GLY A 48 -23.81 -8.56 23.08
N ASP A 49 -25.03 -8.09 22.87
CA ASP A 49 -25.34 -6.93 22.01
C ASP A 49 -25.75 -5.71 22.86
N LYS A 50 -24.74 -5.01 23.39
CA LYS A 50 -24.93 -3.78 24.15
C LYS A 50 -25.09 -2.58 23.21
N ARG A 51 -26.16 -1.81 23.39
CA ARG A 51 -26.49 -0.63 22.57
C ARG A 51 -26.77 0.59 23.44
N LEU A 52 -26.43 1.78 22.97
CA LEU A 52 -26.77 3.04 23.64
C LEU A 52 -28.21 3.43 23.34
N VAL A 53 -29.03 3.65 24.37
CA VAL A 53 -30.40 4.14 24.22
C VAL A 53 -30.58 5.38 25.10
N ALA A 54 -31.16 6.43 24.54
CA ALA A 54 -31.51 7.64 25.27
C ALA A 54 -33.01 7.68 25.55
N TYR A 55 -33.37 8.01 26.78
CA TYR A 55 -34.74 8.27 27.22
C TYR A 55 -34.85 9.71 27.65
N LEU A 56 -35.88 10.42 27.18
CA LEU A 56 -36.06 11.83 27.50
C LEU A 56 -37.52 12.18 27.82
N THR A 57 -37.72 13.23 28.58
CA THR A 57 -39.02 13.89 28.80
C THR A 57 -39.02 15.24 28.08
N GLU A 58 -40.20 15.70 27.66
CA GLU A 58 -40.35 16.96 26.95
C GLU A 58 -40.84 18.07 27.89
N THR A 59 -40.36 19.29 27.65
CA THR A 59 -40.87 20.51 28.32
C THR A 59 -42.30 20.88 27.88
N THR A 60 -42.70 20.47 26.68
CA THR A 60 -44.06 20.57 26.15
C THR A 60 -44.27 19.37 25.23
N THR A 61 -45.43 18.71 25.32
CA THR A 61 -45.72 17.51 24.51
C THR A 61 -45.58 17.80 23.02
N GLY A 62 -44.72 17.04 22.34
CA GLY A 62 -44.41 17.19 20.92
C GLY A 62 -43.36 18.27 20.59
N ALA A 63 -42.62 18.77 21.59
CA ALA A 63 -41.53 19.72 21.39
C ALA A 63 -40.27 19.09 20.80
N VAL A 64 -40.15 17.75 20.86
CA VAL A 64 -38.96 17.01 20.47
C VAL A 64 -39.28 16.00 19.37
N ASP A 65 -38.50 16.04 18.28
CA ASP A 65 -38.46 14.99 17.27
C ASP A 65 -37.23 14.08 17.51
N PRO A 66 -37.43 12.79 17.86
CA PRO A 66 -36.35 11.82 18.07
C PRO A 66 -35.36 11.70 16.91
N THR A 67 -35.83 11.88 15.67
CA THR A 67 -35.00 11.79 14.45
C THR A 67 -34.10 13.01 14.35
N ALA A 68 -34.67 14.21 14.54
CA ALA A 68 -33.93 15.46 14.54
C ALA A 68 -32.86 15.50 15.64
N ILE A 69 -33.18 15.00 16.85
CA ILE A 69 -32.22 14.89 17.95
C ILE A 69 -31.02 14.03 17.56
N ARG A 70 -31.26 12.86 16.95
CA ARG A 70 -30.16 11.97 16.53
C ARG A 70 -29.27 12.63 15.47
N THR A 71 -29.86 13.34 14.51
CA THR A 71 -29.10 14.11 13.51
C THR A 71 -28.22 15.15 14.19
N THR A 72 -28.78 15.96 15.09
CA THR A 72 -28.01 17.00 15.81
C THR A 72 -26.91 16.39 16.69
N LEU A 73 -27.15 15.24 17.34
CA LEU A 73 -26.11 14.54 18.09
C LEU A 73 -25.01 14.00 17.17
N SER A 74 -25.33 13.53 15.96
CA SER A 74 -24.34 13.05 15.00
C SER A 74 -23.43 14.15 14.44
N GLU A 75 -23.87 15.40 14.48
CA GLU A 75 -23.06 16.57 14.12
C GLU A 75 -22.10 16.99 15.25
N GLN A 76 -22.38 16.60 16.50
CA GLN A 76 -21.67 17.07 17.70
C GLN A 76 -20.85 15.98 18.39
N LEU A 77 -21.20 14.70 18.20
CA LEU A 77 -20.60 13.55 18.83
C LEU A 77 -20.09 12.54 17.78
N PRO A 78 -19.02 11.79 18.07
CA PRO A 78 -18.60 10.67 17.24
C PRO A 78 -19.72 9.64 17.05
N ALA A 79 -19.77 8.99 15.88
CA ALA A 79 -20.85 8.06 15.52
C ALA A 79 -21.10 6.94 16.55
N TYR A 80 -20.06 6.47 17.25
CA TYR A 80 -20.18 5.44 18.28
C TYR A 80 -20.79 5.94 19.61
N MET A 81 -20.83 7.25 19.85
CA MET A 81 -21.46 7.87 21.02
C MET A 81 -22.92 8.27 20.78
N VAL A 82 -23.40 8.24 19.53
CA VAL A 82 -24.79 8.60 19.21
C VAL A 82 -25.72 7.44 19.58
N PRO A 83 -26.74 7.65 20.45
CA PRO A 83 -27.70 6.62 20.80
C PRO A 83 -28.40 6.03 19.58
N VAL A 84 -28.54 4.70 19.56
CA VAL A 84 -29.20 3.97 18.47
C VAL A 84 -30.70 4.22 18.43
N ALA A 85 -31.28 4.56 19.58
CA ALA A 85 -32.68 4.93 19.73
C ALA A 85 -32.83 6.07 20.76
N VAL A 86 -33.80 6.94 20.50
CA VAL A 86 -34.24 8.02 21.40
C VAL A 86 -35.72 7.80 21.69
N VAL A 87 -36.07 7.62 22.96
CA VAL A 87 -37.44 7.32 23.40
C VAL A 87 -37.97 8.47 24.24
N VAL A 88 -39.10 9.05 23.81
CA VAL A 88 -39.79 10.10 24.55
C VAL A 88 -40.75 9.46 25.55
N LEU A 89 -40.65 9.85 26.81
CA LEU A 89 -41.50 9.40 27.91
C LEU A 89 -42.26 10.59 28.50
N GLU A 90 -43.46 10.33 29.01
CA GLU A 90 -44.19 11.33 29.79
C GLU A 90 -43.48 11.64 31.12
N THR A 91 -42.90 10.62 31.76
CA THR A 91 -42.11 10.75 32.99
C THR A 91 -41.03 9.66 33.06
N LEU A 92 -39.88 9.96 33.68
CA LEU A 92 -38.85 8.96 33.96
C LEU A 92 -39.28 8.07 35.13
N PRO A 93 -39.26 6.73 35.00
CA PRO A 93 -39.62 5.84 36.09
C PRO A 93 -38.53 5.85 37.17
N LEU A 94 -38.93 6.16 38.40
CA LEU A 94 -38.04 6.19 39.56
C LEU A 94 -38.40 5.07 40.55
N THR A 95 -37.39 4.45 41.13
CA THR A 95 -37.52 3.54 42.28
C THR A 95 -38.03 4.29 43.52
N ILE A 96 -38.51 3.56 44.53
CA ILE A 96 -38.94 4.12 45.84
C ILE A 96 -37.87 4.99 46.55
N ASN A 97 -36.60 4.88 46.15
CA ASN A 97 -35.49 5.67 46.68
C ASN A 97 -35.11 6.88 45.79
N GLY A 98 -35.92 7.21 44.79
CA GLY A 98 -35.71 8.36 43.89
C GLY A 98 -34.62 8.16 42.84
N LYS A 99 -34.12 6.93 42.64
CA LYS A 99 -33.16 6.59 41.56
C LYS A 99 -33.89 6.07 40.34
N LEU A 100 -33.36 6.29 39.14
CA LEU A 100 -33.88 5.74 37.90
C LEU A 100 -34.08 4.21 37.99
N ASP A 101 -35.28 3.74 37.67
CA ASP A 101 -35.59 2.33 37.53
C ASP A 101 -35.35 1.90 36.08
N THR A 102 -34.13 1.42 35.79
CA THR A 102 -33.74 0.99 34.45
C THR A 102 -34.52 -0.23 33.94
N ARG A 103 -35.16 -1.01 34.83
CA ARG A 103 -35.98 -2.17 34.45
C ARG A 103 -37.39 -1.78 34.02
N ALA A 104 -37.86 -0.63 34.47
CA ALA A 104 -39.17 -0.08 34.12
C ALA A 104 -39.15 0.75 32.82
N LEU A 105 -37.97 0.95 32.21
CA LEU A 105 -37.85 1.66 30.94
C LEU A 105 -38.37 0.80 29.78
N PRO A 106 -39.28 1.33 28.94
CA PRO A 106 -39.83 0.58 27.82
C PRO A 106 -38.73 0.19 26.84
N ALA A 107 -38.88 -0.96 26.19
CA ALA A 107 -37.99 -1.32 25.10
C ALA A 107 -38.21 -0.34 23.93
N PRO A 108 -37.15 0.26 23.36
CA PRO A 108 -37.30 1.09 22.18
C PRO A 108 -37.80 0.24 21.02
N GLU A 109 -38.74 0.77 20.24
CA GLU A 109 -38.99 0.25 18.90
C GLU A 109 -37.79 0.61 18.04
N TYR A 110 -36.86 -0.34 17.88
CA TYR A 110 -35.73 -0.19 16.99
C TYR A 110 -36.27 -0.15 15.56
N GLN A 111 -36.49 1.04 15.01
CA GLN A 111 -36.45 1.20 13.57
C GLN A 111 -35.05 0.78 13.15
N ASP A 112 -34.94 -0.32 12.40
CA ASP A 112 -33.71 -1.02 12.01
C ASP A 112 -32.54 -0.05 11.79
N ALA A 113 -31.72 0.13 12.83
CA ALA A 113 -30.62 1.08 12.87
C ALA A 113 -29.26 0.37 12.76
N ASN A 114 -29.21 -0.70 11.97
CA ASN A 114 -28.09 -0.86 11.06
C ASN A 114 -28.54 -0.21 9.75
N ARG A 115 -27.78 0.80 9.33
CA ARG A 115 -27.72 1.62 8.10
C ARG A 115 -28.08 0.97 6.74
N TYR A 116 -28.87 -0.10 6.71
CA TYR A 116 -29.29 -0.72 5.48
C TYR A 116 -30.45 0.06 4.86
N ARG A 117 -30.12 1.13 4.14
CA ARG A 117 -31.01 1.63 3.09
C ARG A 117 -30.91 0.67 1.93
N ALA A 118 -32.01 -0.01 1.58
CA ALA A 118 -32.02 -0.81 0.38
C ALA A 118 -31.80 0.09 -0.85
N PRO A 119 -31.06 -0.38 -1.87
CA PRO A 119 -31.08 0.24 -3.19
C PRO A 119 -32.53 0.49 -3.64
N SER A 120 -32.79 1.70 -4.11
CA SER A 120 -34.13 2.21 -4.39
C SER A 120 -34.47 2.27 -5.87
N ASP A 121 -33.47 2.17 -6.74
CA ASP A 121 -33.61 2.10 -8.19
C ASP A 121 -32.66 1.07 -8.83
N ALA A 122 -32.86 0.78 -10.11
CA ALA A 122 -32.09 -0.23 -10.84
C ALA A 122 -30.59 0.09 -10.95
N VAL A 123 -30.22 1.38 -10.91
CA VAL A 123 -28.82 1.81 -10.93
C VAL A 123 -28.19 1.52 -9.57
N GLU A 124 -28.85 1.91 -8.48
CA GLU A 124 -28.42 1.60 -7.12
C GLU A 124 -28.34 0.08 -6.88
N GLU A 125 -29.25 -0.73 -7.43
CA GLU A 125 -29.23 -2.19 -7.31
C GLU A 125 -27.99 -2.80 -7.97
N VAL A 126 -27.67 -2.37 -9.20
CA VAL A 126 -26.47 -2.82 -9.91
C VAL A 126 -25.21 -2.36 -9.19
N LEU A 127 -25.16 -1.09 -8.76
CA LEU A 127 -24.04 -0.55 -7.99
C LEU A 127 -23.82 -1.32 -6.69
N ALA A 128 -24.85 -1.54 -5.89
CA ALA A 128 -24.74 -2.29 -4.64
C ALA A 128 -24.29 -3.74 -4.88
N GLY A 129 -24.75 -4.38 -5.97
CA GLY A 129 -24.28 -5.69 -6.39
C GLY A 129 -22.79 -5.71 -6.75
N ILE A 130 -22.31 -4.70 -7.47
CA ILE A 130 -20.88 -4.56 -7.82
C ILE A 130 -20.03 -4.28 -6.58
N TYR A 131 -20.48 -3.43 -5.66
CA TYR A 131 -19.82 -3.19 -4.37
C TYR A 131 -19.68 -4.50 -3.58
N ALA A 132 -20.78 -5.24 -3.44
CA ALA A 132 -20.82 -6.52 -2.74
C ALA A 132 -19.84 -7.53 -3.36
N GLN A 133 -19.83 -7.65 -4.69
CA GLN A 133 -18.94 -8.57 -5.41
C GLN A 133 -17.46 -8.20 -5.24
N VAL A 134 -17.13 -6.91 -5.36
CA VAL A 134 -15.73 -6.44 -5.26
C VAL A 134 -15.17 -6.57 -3.85
N LEU A 135 -16.00 -6.29 -2.84
CA LEU A 135 -15.63 -6.36 -1.43
C LEU A 135 -15.81 -7.75 -0.82
N GLY A 136 -16.41 -8.70 -1.54
CA GLY A 136 -16.69 -10.05 -1.04
C GLY A 136 -17.76 -10.07 0.07
N LEU A 137 -18.70 -9.14 0.04
CA LEU A 137 -19.78 -9.01 1.03
C LEU A 137 -21.07 -9.65 0.49
N GLU A 138 -21.88 -10.22 1.38
CA GLU A 138 -23.20 -10.77 0.99
C GLU A 138 -24.18 -9.65 0.59
N ARG A 139 -24.06 -8.47 1.20
CA ARG A 139 -24.99 -7.36 1.02
C ARG A 139 -24.33 -6.02 1.30
N VAL A 140 -24.67 -5.02 0.48
CA VAL A 140 -24.27 -3.62 0.64
C VAL A 140 -25.52 -2.73 0.59
N GLY A 141 -25.66 -1.84 1.57
CA GLY A 141 -26.69 -0.82 1.62
C GLY A 141 -26.33 0.38 0.75
N ALA A 142 -27.35 1.14 0.34
CA ALA A 142 -27.18 2.26 -0.57
C ALA A 142 -26.36 3.41 0.06
N ASP A 143 -26.41 3.56 1.39
CA ASP A 143 -25.66 4.57 2.13
C ASP A 143 -24.36 4.03 2.75
N ASP A 144 -23.99 2.78 2.46
CA ASP A 144 -22.74 2.20 2.95
C ASP A 144 -21.56 2.73 2.12
N SER A 145 -20.57 3.31 2.80
CA SER A 145 -19.37 3.85 2.16
C SER A 145 -18.41 2.73 1.77
N PHE A 146 -17.96 2.74 0.52
CA PHE A 146 -17.01 1.77 -0.03
C PHE A 146 -15.76 1.61 0.86
N PHE A 147 -15.19 2.71 1.33
CA PHE A 147 -13.98 2.71 2.16
C PHE A 147 -14.26 2.32 3.62
N GLU A 148 -15.48 2.56 4.13
CA GLU A 148 -15.88 2.08 5.47
C GLU A 148 -16.11 0.56 5.47
N LEU A 149 -16.50 -0.01 4.34
CA LEU A 149 -16.67 -1.45 4.13
C LEU A 149 -15.35 -2.20 3.87
N GLY A 150 -14.20 -1.54 4.03
CA GLY A 150 -12.88 -2.16 3.83
C GLY A 150 -12.32 -2.04 2.41
N GLY A 151 -12.95 -1.24 1.55
CA GLY A 151 -12.41 -0.91 0.23
C GLY A 151 -11.10 -0.12 0.32
N ASP A 152 -10.16 -0.46 -0.55
CA ASP A 152 -8.86 0.18 -0.74
C ASP A 152 -8.71 0.74 -2.16
N SER A 153 -7.53 1.31 -2.47
CA SER A 153 -7.29 1.92 -3.79
C SER A 153 -7.37 0.92 -4.95
N LEU A 154 -7.08 -0.36 -4.70
CA LEU A 154 -7.04 -1.39 -5.74
C LEU A 154 -8.44 -1.93 -6.04
N SER A 155 -9.18 -2.25 -4.99
CA SER A 155 -10.59 -2.60 -5.08
C SER A 155 -11.43 -1.43 -5.62
N ALA A 156 -11.08 -0.17 -5.33
CA ALA A 156 -11.69 1.01 -5.96
C ALA A 156 -11.52 1.03 -7.48
N MET A 157 -10.34 0.66 -8.00
CA MET A 157 -10.12 0.57 -9.45
C MET A 157 -10.97 -0.54 -10.08
N ARG A 158 -11.07 -1.70 -9.43
CA ARG A 158 -11.93 -2.82 -9.88
C ARG A 158 -13.40 -2.44 -9.87
N LEU A 159 -13.84 -1.77 -8.81
CA LEU A 159 -15.20 -1.27 -8.67
C LEU A 159 -15.55 -0.34 -9.83
N ILE A 160 -14.74 0.68 -10.08
CA ILE A 160 -14.99 1.64 -11.17
C ILE A 160 -15.00 0.94 -12.53
N ALA A 161 -14.08 0.02 -12.76
CA ALA A 161 -14.05 -0.67 -14.04
C ALA A 161 -15.26 -1.60 -14.23
N ALA A 162 -15.67 -2.33 -13.18
CA ALA A 162 -16.90 -3.14 -13.21
C ALA A 162 -18.16 -2.28 -13.40
N ILE A 163 -18.22 -1.09 -12.78
CA ILE A 163 -19.32 -0.13 -12.97
C ILE A 163 -19.33 0.37 -14.40
N ASN A 164 -18.20 0.81 -14.93
CA ASN A 164 -18.09 1.34 -16.29
C ASN A 164 -18.46 0.28 -17.34
N THR A 165 -18.05 -0.98 -17.14
CA THR A 165 -18.43 -2.09 -18.02
C THR A 165 -19.92 -2.44 -17.90
N SER A 166 -20.48 -2.50 -16.69
CA SER A 166 -21.85 -2.98 -16.46
C SER A 166 -22.92 -1.93 -16.80
N LEU A 167 -22.61 -0.65 -16.61
CA LEU A 167 -23.54 0.47 -16.77
C LEU A 167 -23.20 1.41 -17.93
N ASP A 168 -22.22 1.05 -18.77
CA ASP A 168 -21.74 1.86 -19.91
C ASP A 168 -21.41 3.30 -19.48
N ALA A 169 -20.68 3.40 -18.37
CA ALA A 169 -20.29 4.66 -17.72
C ALA A 169 -18.80 4.97 -17.94
N ASP A 170 -18.38 6.20 -17.65
CA ASP A 170 -16.95 6.61 -17.63
C ASP A 170 -16.66 7.36 -16.33
N LEU A 171 -16.91 6.66 -15.22
CA LEU A 171 -16.52 7.14 -13.89
C LEU A 171 -15.00 7.01 -13.73
N SER A 172 -14.40 8.02 -13.11
CA SER A 172 -13.01 7.97 -12.66
C SER A 172 -12.92 7.43 -11.23
N VAL A 173 -11.73 6.99 -10.82
CA VAL A 173 -11.48 6.60 -9.41
C VAL A 173 -11.75 7.79 -8.50
N ARG A 174 -11.45 9.01 -8.95
CA ARG A 174 -11.78 10.25 -8.23
C ARG A 174 -13.27 10.36 -7.93
N ALA A 175 -14.16 9.99 -8.86
CA ALA A 175 -15.60 10.06 -8.64
C ALA A 175 -16.04 9.21 -7.44
N LEU A 176 -15.46 8.02 -7.25
CA LEU A 176 -15.71 7.19 -6.07
C LEU A 176 -15.21 7.83 -4.77
N PHE A 177 -14.05 8.49 -4.80
CA PHE A 177 -13.53 9.20 -3.61
C PHE A 177 -14.36 10.43 -3.24
N ASP A 178 -15.01 11.06 -4.22
CA ASP A 178 -15.89 12.21 -4.00
C ASP A 178 -17.31 11.77 -3.60
N ALA A 179 -17.75 10.59 -4.06
CA ALA A 179 -19.06 9.98 -3.82
C ALA A 179 -18.91 8.49 -3.43
N PRO A 180 -18.49 8.18 -2.19
CA PRO A 180 -18.10 6.82 -1.79
C PRO A 180 -19.26 5.86 -1.51
N THR A 181 -20.50 6.33 -1.50
CA THR A 181 -21.70 5.50 -1.29
C THR A 181 -22.43 5.27 -2.59
N VAL A 182 -23.17 4.17 -2.69
CA VAL A 182 -24.03 3.86 -3.85
C VAL A 182 -25.03 5.00 -4.12
N ALA A 183 -25.61 5.57 -3.06
CA ALA A 183 -26.52 6.70 -3.09
C ALA A 183 -25.93 7.95 -3.76
N GLN A 184 -24.66 8.24 -3.46
CA GLN A 184 -23.97 9.42 -3.96
C GLN A 184 -23.44 9.20 -5.37
N LEU A 185 -23.06 7.95 -5.69
CA LEU A 185 -22.47 7.60 -6.98
C LEU A 185 -23.54 7.44 -8.08
N GLY A 186 -24.73 6.93 -7.72
CA GLY A 186 -25.85 6.69 -8.64
C GLY A 186 -26.21 7.89 -9.54
N PRO A 187 -26.38 9.10 -9.00
CA PRO A 187 -26.66 10.30 -9.81
C PRO A 187 -25.57 10.68 -10.82
N GLY A 188 -24.32 10.23 -10.61
CA GLY A 188 -23.19 10.47 -11.50
C GLY A 188 -23.20 9.61 -12.77
N ILE A 189 -24.06 8.59 -12.83
CA ILE A 189 -24.18 7.66 -13.96
C ILE A 189 -25.13 8.28 -14.99
N SER A 190 -24.61 9.27 -15.72
CA SER A 190 -25.32 9.90 -16.83
C SER A 190 -24.78 9.33 -18.15
N GLY A 191 -25.63 8.66 -18.94
CA GLY A 191 -25.28 7.90 -20.15
C GLY A 191 -24.78 8.69 -21.36
N GLN A 192 -23.78 9.55 -21.20
CA GLN A 192 -23.09 10.28 -22.28
C GLN A 192 -21.56 10.15 -22.20
N ALA A 193 -21.07 9.04 -21.67
CA ALA A 193 -19.64 8.72 -21.67
C ALA A 193 -19.12 8.38 -23.07
N ILE A 194 -17.85 8.72 -23.34
CA ILE A 194 -17.13 8.21 -24.51
C ILE A 194 -16.99 6.69 -24.32
N ARG A 195 -17.68 5.94 -25.17
CA ARG A 195 -17.72 4.48 -25.12
C ARG A 195 -16.33 3.91 -25.37
N ARG A 196 -15.68 3.37 -24.33
CA ARG A 196 -14.47 2.56 -24.50
C ARG A 196 -14.87 1.28 -25.21
N GLU A 197 -14.10 0.85 -26.21
CA GLU A 197 -14.42 -0.43 -26.84
C GLU A 197 -14.16 -1.56 -25.82
N PRO A 198 -15.07 -2.54 -25.71
CA PRO A 198 -14.89 -3.63 -24.77
C PRO A 198 -13.67 -4.46 -25.13
N LEU A 199 -12.97 -4.97 -24.11
CA LEU A 199 -11.90 -5.93 -24.32
C LEU A 199 -12.52 -7.24 -24.83
N ALA A 200 -12.19 -7.62 -26.06
CA ALA A 200 -12.71 -8.80 -26.72
C ALA A 200 -11.61 -9.50 -27.52
N ALA A 201 -11.81 -10.80 -27.78
CA ALA A 201 -10.93 -11.55 -28.68
C ALA A 201 -11.01 -10.98 -30.10
N VAL A 202 -9.85 -10.74 -30.73
CA VAL A 202 -9.76 -10.13 -32.06
C VAL A 202 -8.99 -11.01 -33.04
N GLU A 203 -9.22 -10.81 -34.33
CA GLU A 203 -8.39 -11.44 -35.35
C GLU A 203 -6.96 -10.87 -35.27
N ARG A 204 -5.98 -11.74 -35.05
CA ARG A 204 -4.60 -11.33 -34.85
C ARG A 204 -3.96 -10.90 -36.17
N PRO A 205 -3.31 -9.72 -36.22
CA PRO A 205 -2.46 -9.39 -37.35
C PRO A 205 -1.27 -10.36 -37.44
N LYS A 206 -0.60 -10.37 -38.60
CA LYS A 206 0.59 -11.20 -38.82
C LYS A 206 1.70 -10.93 -37.79
N VAL A 207 1.81 -9.67 -37.36
CA VAL A 207 2.78 -9.20 -36.36
C VAL A 207 1.99 -8.67 -35.17
N VAL A 208 2.09 -9.37 -34.04
CA VAL A 208 1.49 -8.92 -32.78
C VAL A 208 2.55 -8.07 -32.07
N PRO A 209 2.30 -6.76 -31.83
CA PRO A 209 3.27 -5.91 -31.16
C PRO A 209 3.41 -6.33 -29.69
N LEU A 210 4.41 -5.78 -29.00
CA LEU A 210 4.49 -5.87 -27.55
C LEU A 210 3.46 -4.95 -26.88
N SER A 211 2.93 -5.38 -25.72
CA SER A 211 2.26 -4.44 -24.82
C SER A 211 3.26 -3.39 -24.37
N PHE A 212 2.78 -2.25 -23.88
CA PHE A 212 3.70 -1.25 -23.39
C PHE A 212 4.60 -1.75 -22.24
N GLY A 213 4.06 -2.58 -21.35
CA GLY A 213 4.83 -3.22 -20.28
C GLY A 213 5.88 -4.21 -20.81
N GLN A 214 5.54 -5.00 -21.82
CA GLN A 214 6.51 -5.91 -22.45
C GLN A 214 7.61 -5.14 -23.17
N SER A 215 7.31 -4.03 -23.86
CA SER A 215 8.31 -3.18 -24.50
C SER A 215 9.37 -2.68 -23.51
N ARG A 216 8.95 -2.29 -22.29
CA ARG A 216 9.85 -1.96 -21.17
C ARG A 216 10.82 -3.09 -20.87
N LEU A 217 10.30 -4.29 -20.59
CA LEU A 217 11.12 -5.39 -20.11
C LEU A 217 12.06 -5.91 -21.20
N TRP A 218 11.60 -5.88 -22.45
CA TRP A 218 12.44 -6.17 -23.59
C TRP A 218 13.60 -5.17 -23.72
N PHE A 219 13.35 -3.86 -23.61
CA PHE A 219 14.41 -2.84 -23.66
C PHE A 219 15.46 -3.03 -22.55
N ILE A 220 15.01 -3.32 -21.32
CA ILE A 220 15.92 -3.61 -20.20
C ILE A 220 16.75 -4.87 -20.50
N GLY A 221 16.12 -5.92 -21.03
CA GLY A 221 16.80 -7.14 -21.46
C GLY A 221 17.84 -6.90 -22.56
N GLN A 222 17.59 -5.99 -23.51
CA GLN A 222 18.57 -5.60 -24.53
C GLN A 222 19.78 -4.86 -23.93
N LEU A 223 19.59 -4.09 -22.87
CA LEU A 223 20.68 -3.36 -22.20
C LEU A 223 21.53 -4.25 -21.28
N GLN A 224 20.89 -5.16 -20.55
CA GLN A 224 21.54 -5.95 -19.50
C GLN A 224 21.95 -7.36 -19.96
N GLY A 225 21.33 -7.88 -21.03
CA GLY A 225 21.39 -9.28 -21.41
C GLY A 225 20.50 -10.18 -20.53
N PRO A 226 20.51 -11.52 -20.77
CA PRO A 226 19.77 -12.48 -19.96
C PRO A 226 20.15 -12.39 -18.47
N SER A 227 19.15 -12.18 -17.61
CA SER A 227 19.35 -11.89 -16.19
C SER A 227 18.17 -12.40 -15.36
N PRO A 228 18.41 -12.93 -14.13
CA PRO A 228 17.35 -13.39 -13.24
C PRO A 228 16.63 -12.26 -12.49
N VAL A 229 17.02 -10.99 -12.68
CA VAL A 229 16.47 -9.82 -11.96
C VAL A 229 14.95 -9.68 -12.15
N TYR A 230 14.42 -10.18 -13.25
CA TYR A 230 12.99 -10.18 -13.56
C TYR A 230 12.39 -11.60 -13.54
N ASN A 231 12.96 -12.52 -12.76
CA ASN A 231 12.33 -13.82 -12.52
C ASN A 231 11.30 -13.73 -11.39
N LEU A 232 10.20 -14.45 -11.56
CA LEU A 232 9.16 -14.68 -10.56
C LEU A 232 9.18 -16.16 -10.16
N PRO A 233 10.00 -16.55 -9.16
CA PRO A 233 10.06 -17.92 -8.69
C PRO A 233 8.88 -18.24 -7.76
N VAL A 234 8.36 -19.46 -7.91
CA VAL A 234 7.41 -20.10 -7.00
C VAL A 234 8.03 -21.41 -6.56
N VAL A 235 8.33 -21.53 -5.26
CA VAL A 235 8.90 -22.74 -4.69
C VAL A 235 7.92 -23.32 -3.68
N LEU A 236 7.51 -24.56 -3.94
CA LEU A 236 6.50 -25.27 -3.19
C LEU A 236 7.10 -26.52 -2.60
N ARG A 237 7.05 -26.66 -1.28
CA ARG A 237 7.30 -27.92 -0.61
C ARG A 237 6.03 -28.75 -0.64
N ILE A 238 6.16 -29.98 -1.09
CA ILE A 238 5.07 -30.95 -1.24
C ILE A 238 5.37 -32.11 -0.31
N SER A 239 4.48 -32.37 0.65
CA SER A 239 4.51 -33.56 1.50
C SER A 239 3.48 -34.57 1.01
N GLY A 240 3.95 -35.79 0.74
CA GLY A 240 3.22 -36.88 0.10
C GLY A 240 3.89 -37.32 -1.21
N ARG A 241 3.23 -38.22 -1.94
CA ARG A 241 3.72 -38.83 -3.18
C ARG A 241 3.04 -38.22 -4.41
N PRO A 242 3.59 -37.17 -5.04
CA PRO A 242 3.04 -36.63 -6.26
C PRO A 242 3.24 -37.60 -7.44
N ASP A 243 2.24 -37.69 -8.30
CA ASP A 243 2.38 -38.30 -9.61
C ASP A 243 3.11 -37.30 -10.53
N ALA A 244 4.41 -37.51 -10.72
CA ALA A 244 5.26 -36.59 -11.47
C ALA A 244 4.87 -36.48 -12.96
N ASP A 245 4.30 -37.54 -13.54
CA ASP A 245 3.85 -37.53 -14.93
C ASP A 245 2.54 -36.73 -15.05
N ALA A 246 1.61 -36.92 -14.10
CA ALA A 246 0.39 -36.11 -14.02
C ALA A 246 0.72 -34.62 -13.76
N LEU A 247 1.71 -34.33 -12.93
CA LEU A 247 2.15 -32.96 -12.65
C LEU A 247 2.81 -32.29 -13.87
N GLY A 248 3.65 -33.03 -14.60
CA GLY A 248 4.20 -32.56 -15.88
C GLY A 248 3.12 -32.30 -16.93
N ALA A 249 2.13 -33.19 -17.04
CA ALA A 249 0.98 -33.01 -17.93
C ALA A 249 0.10 -31.83 -17.52
N ALA A 250 -0.09 -31.62 -16.21
CA ALA A 250 -0.85 -30.49 -15.68
C ALA A 250 -0.18 -29.15 -15.98
N LEU A 251 1.15 -29.07 -15.87
CA LEU A 251 1.91 -27.88 -16.29
C LEU A 251 1.74 -27.62 -17.80
N ALA A 252 1.78 -28.67 -18.63
CA ALA A 252 1.53 -28.52 -20.06
C ALA A 252 0.13 -27.96 -20.36
N ASP A 253 -0.90 -28.38 -19.62
CA ASP A 253 -2.25 -27.84 -19.75
C ASP A 253 -2.35 -26.36 -19.37
N VAL A 254 -1.65 -25.94 -18.31
CA VAL A 254 -1.59 -24.54 -17.88
C VAL A 254 -0.87 -23.70 -18.94
N VAL A 255 0.21 -24.21 -19.53
CA VAL A 255 0.95 -23.57 -20.63
C VAL A 255 0.11 -23.49 -21.91
N ASP A 256 -0.73 -24.50 -22.19
CA ASP A 256 -1.68 -24.46 -23.32
C ASP A 256 -2.74 -23.38 -23.11
N ARG A 257 -3.33 -23.33 -21.90
CA ARG A 257 -4.37 -22.38 -21.49
C ARG A 257 -3.93 -20.92 -21.56
N HIS A 258 -2.71 -20.62 -21.10
CA HIS A 258 -2.17 -19.27 -20.99
C HIS A 258 -1.07 -19.03 -22.02
N GLU A 259 -1.41 -18.37 -23.13
CA GLU A 259 -0.48 -18.15 -24.25
C GLU A 259 0.78 -17.37 -23.87
N SER A 260 0.69 -16.47 -22.89
CA SER A 260 1.81 -15.67 -22.38
C SER A 260 2.98 -16.53 -21.90
N LEU A 261 2.70 -17.69 -21.29
CA LEU A 261 3.71 -18.63 -20.79
C LEU A 261 4.50 -19.33 -21.89
N ARG A 262 3.98 -19.35 -23.12
CA ARG A 262 4.60 -19.92 -24.32
C ARG A 262 4.85 -18.90 -25.42
N THR A 263 4.98 -17.62 -25.05
CA THR A 263 5.24 -16.53 -25.99
C THR A 263 6.71 -16.14 -25.99
N LEU A 264 7.35 -16.26 -27.16
CA LEU A 264 8.68 -15.72 -27.41
C LEU A 264 8.60 -14.24 -27.77
N ILE A 265 9.70 -13.52 -27.55
CA ILE A 265 9.86 -12.11 -27.90
C ILE A 265 10.96 -12.00 -28.95
N ALA A 266 10.56 -12.03 -30.23
CA ALA A 266 11.48 -11.86 -31.35
C ALA A 266 11.59 -10.38 -31.74
N ALA A 267 12.69 -9.99 -32.35
CA ALA A 267 12.87 -8.64 -32.90
C ALA A 267 13.46 -8.69 -34.31
N PRO A 268 12.73 -9.23 -35.31
CA PRO A 268 13.18 -9.18 -36.69
C PRO A 268 13.37 -7.72 -37.11
N GLU A 269 14.53 -7.41 -37.69
CA GLU A 269 14.89 -6.03 -38.11
C GLU A 269 14.87 -4.99 -36.97
N GLY A 270 14.94 -5.44 -35.71
CA GLY A 270 14.95 -4.57 -34.52
C GLY A 270 13.57 -4.14 -34.01
N ILE A 271 12.48 -4.65 -34.59
CA ILE A 271 11.10 -4.35 -34.14
C ILE A 271 10.59 -5.52 -33.31
N PRO A 272 10.33 -5.35 -32.00
CA PRO A 272 9.94 -6.45 -31.14
C PRO A 272 8.47 -6.86 -31.37
N GLU A 273 8.25 -8.18 -31.45
CA GLU A 273 6.95 -8.82 -31.68
C GLU A 273 6.74 -10.03 -30.75
N GLN A 274 5.48 -10.33 -30.46
CA GLN A 274 5.07 -11.53 -29.71
C GLN A 274 4.90 -12.72 -30.67
N LEU A 275 5.62 -13.80 -30.41
CA LEU A 275 5.50 -15.06 -31.14
C LEU A 275 4.97 -16.16 -30.21
N VAL A 276 3.69 -16.44 -30.32
CA VAL A 276 3.02 -17.49 -29.54
C VAL A 276 3.43 -18.87 -30.09
N THR A 277 4.21 -19.62 -29.31
CA THR A 277 4.64 -20.97 -29.69
C THR A 277 3.47 -21.95 -29.57
N PRO A 278 3.26 -22.87 -30.54
CA PRO A 278 2.28 -23.96 -30.41
C PRO A 278 2.51 -24.79 -29.16
N SER A 279 1.45 -25.21 -28.47
CA SER A 279 1.56 -25.90 -27.17
C SER A 279 2.28 -27.24 -27.23
N ASP A 280 2.23 -27.96 -28.36
CA ASP A 280 2.97 -29.21 -28.60
C ASP A 280 4.49 -29.01 -28.70
N ARG A 281 4.94 -27.76 -28.88
CA ARG A 281 6.36 -27.37 -28.98
C ARG A 281 6.84 -26.53 -27.80
N ALA A 282 6.00 -26.28 -26.81
CA ALA A 282 6.35 -25.48 -25.65
C ALA A 282 7.21 -26.31 -24.68
N ASP A 283 8.52 -26.08 -24.68
CA ASP A 283 9.45 -26.69 -23.72
C ASP A 283 9.63 -25.78 -22.50
N PHE A 284 8.97 -26.13 -21.40
CA PHE A 284 9.09 -25.45 -20.10
C PHE A 284 10.10 -26.13 -19.17
N GLY A 285 11.01 -26.95 -19.73
CA GLY A 285 12.15 -27.49 -19.01
C GLY A 285 11.82 -28.51 -17.92
N TRP A 286 10.64 -29.14 -17.98
CA TRP A 286 10.17 -30.09 -16.96
C TRP A 286 11.16 -31.24 -16.74
N LYS A 287 11.69 -31.32 -15.52
CA LYS A 287 12.60 -32.39 -15.10
C LYS A 287 12.32 -32.80 -13.66
N VAL A 288 12.31 -34.11 -13.43
CA VAL A 288 12.35 -34.70 -12.09
C VAL A 288 13.81 -34.98 -11.72
N VAL A 289 14.27 -34.40 -10.63
CA VAL A 289 15.63 -34.52 -10.14
C VAL A 289 15.60 -35.31 -8.83
N ASP A 290 16.17 -36.51 -8.83
CA ASP A 290 16.36 -37.29 -7.61
C ASP A 290 17.51 -36.68 -6.79
N THR A 291 17.15 -36.14 -5.62
CA THR A 291 18.08 -35.54 -4.66
C THR A 291 18.24 -36.39 -3.40
N THR A 292 17.79 -37.64 -3.42
CA THR A 292 17.92 -38.56 -2.30
C THR A 292 19.39 -38.67 -1.86
N GLY A 293 19.64 -38.37 -0.58
CA GLY A 293 20.99 -38.38 0.00
C GLY A 293 21.85 -37.14 -0.31
N TRP A 294 21.30 -36.11 -0.94
CA TRP A 294 21.97 -34.80 -1.03
C TRP A 294 21.99 -34.13 0.35
N SER A 295 23.01 -33.30 0.60
CA SER A 295 22.99 -32.38 1.74
C SER A 295 22.01 -31.25 1.49
N ALA A 296 21.47 -30.65 2.56
CA ALA A 296 20.60 -29.47 2.46
C ALA A 296 21.26 -28.35 1.63
N ALA A 297 22.52 -28.03 1.89
CA ALA A 297 23.26 -27.00 1.14
C ALA A 297 23.38 -27.29 -0.37
N ARG A 298 23.44 -28.57 -0.77
CA ARG A 298 23.46 -28.94 -2.20
C ARG A 298 22.09 -28.78 -2.83
N LEU A 299 21.03 -29.15 -2.11
CA LEU A 299 19.66 -28.94 -2.55
C LEU A 299 19.37 -27.44 -2.72
N ASP A 300 19.72 -26.63 -1.72
CA ASP A 300 19.55 -25.17 -1.75
C ASP A 300 20.27 -24.55 -2.95
N ALA A 301 21.51 -24.96 -3.21
CA ALA A 301 22.27 -24.49 -4.38
C ALA A 301 21.59 -24.84 -5.72
N ALA A 302 20.97 -26.01 -5.83
CA ALA A 302 20.26 -26.42 -7.05
C ALA A 302 18.91 -25.71 -7.23
N ILE A 303 18.22 -25.41 -6.12
CA ILE A 303 17.03 -24.57 -6.12
C ILE A 303 17.42 -23.15 -6.56
N GLU A 304 18.48 -22.57 -5.98
CA GLU A 304 19.01 -21.26 -6.36
C GLU A 304 19.40 -21.19 -7.84
N GLU A 305 20.08 -22.21 -8.37
CA GLU A 305 20.43 -22.29 -9.80
C GLU A 305 19.17 -22.24 -10.68
N THR A 306 18.11 -22.93 -10.27
CA THR A 306 16.84 -22.95 -11.00
C THR A 306 16.14 -21.60 -10.93
N VAL A 307 16.04 -21.01 -9.73
CA VAL A 307 15.43 -19.68 -9.48
C VAL A 307 16.15 -18.57 -10.27
N ARG A 308 17.48 -18.67 -10.40
CA ARG A 308 18.31 -17.69 -11.10
C ARG A 308 18.51 -17.99 -12.59
N TYR A 309 17.66 -18.82 -13.20
CA TYR A 309 17.79 -19.17 -14.61
C TYR A 309 17.70 -17.91 -15.51
N PRO A 310 18.73 -17.60 -16.32
CA PRO A 310 18.76 -16.40 -17.15
C PRO A 310 18.07 -16.66 -18.49
N PHE A 311 16.80 -16.28 -18.60
CA PHE A 311 16.01 -16.51 -19.82
C PHE A 311 16.52 -15.72 -21.04
N ASP A 312 16.70 -16.40 -22.18
CA ASP A 312 16.79 -15.81 -23.51
C ASP A 312 15.44 -15.85 -24.23
N LEU A 313 14.63 -14.82 -23.97
CA LEU A 313 13.27 -14.68 -24.48
C LEU A 313 13.15 -14.67 -26.01
N THR A 314 14.26 -14.58 -26.73
CA THR A 314 14.27 -14.65 -28.20
C THR A 314 14.21 -16.09 -28.72
N THR A 315 14.65 -17.06 -27.92
CA THR A 315 14.78 -18.46 -28.33
C THR A 315 14.06 -19.45 -27.42
N GLU A 316 13.76 -19.08 -26.16
CA GLU A 316 13.06 -19.94 -25.21
C GLU A 316 11.85 -19.26 -24.57
N ILE A 317 10.87 -20.07 -24.17
CA ILE A 317 9.66 -19.56 -23.53
C ILE A 317 9.95 -19.08 -22.10
N PRO A 318 9.18 -18.12 -21.57
CA PRO A 318 9.43 -17.47 -20.27
C PRO A 318 9.03 -18.34 -19.06
N LEU A 319 9.22 -19.66 -19.11
CA LEU A 319 8.86 -20.60 -18.04
C LEU A 319 9.87 -21.75 -17.94
N GLN A 320 10.29 -22.05 -16.71
CA GLN A 320 11.03 -23.26 -16.34
C GLN A 320 10.38 -23.91 -15.11
N ALA A 321 10.26 -25.24 -15.10
CA ALA A 321 9.75 -25.97 -13.93
C ALA A 321 10.56 -27.24 -13.64
N ARG A 322 10.87 -27.51 -12.37
CA ARG A 322 11.60 -28.71 -11.93
C ARG A 322 11.02 -29.25 -10.64
N LEU A 323 11.00 -30.58 -10.50
CA LEU A 323 10.60 -31.28 -9.29
C LEU A 323 11.81 -31.97 -8.66
N PHE A 324 12.21 -31.55 -7.47
CA PHE A 324 13.25 -32.18 -6.68
C PHE A 324 12.63 -33.21 -5.73
N THR A 325 13.08 -34.45 -5.79
CA THR A 325 12.63 -35.55 -4.92
C THR A 325 13.64 -35.75 -3.79
N ILE A 326 13.29 -35.30 -2.58
CA ILE A 326 14.16 -35.38 -1.39
C ILE A 326 14.06 -36.77 -0.76
N SER A 327 12.84 -37.29 -0.67
CA SER A 327 12.50 -38.64 -0.23
C SER A 327 11.19 -39.09 -0.88
N ASP A 328 10.76 -40.33 -0.62
CA ASP A 328 9.49 -40.85 -1.14
C ASP A 328 8.26 -40.01 -0.75
N ASP A 329 8.31 -39.26 0.36
CA ASP A 329 7.16 -38.49 0.86
C ASP A 329 7.45 -36.97 0.96
N GLU A 330 8.61 -36.51 0.47
CA GLU A 330 8.96 -35.08 0.46
C GLU A 330 9.59 -34.65 -0.86
N HIS A 331 8.98 -33.62 -1.46
CA HIS A 331 9.40 -33.06 -2.74
C HIS A 331 9.40 -31.54 -2.70
N VAL A 332 10.15 -30.93 -3.61
CA VAL A 332 10.15 -29.47 -3.83
C VAL A 332 9.91 -29.21 -5.31
N LEU A 333 8.80 -28.56 -5.62
CA LEU A 333 8.49 -28.05 -6.95
C LEU A 333 9.01 -26.61 -7.06
N VAL A 334 9.86 -26.36 -8.04
CA VAL A 334 10.39 -25.03 -8.37
C VAL A 334 9.87 -24.65 -9.75
N GLY A 335 9.00 -23.65 -9.81
CA GLY A 335 8.56 -23.00 -11.05
C GLY A 335 9.15 -21.59 -11.13
N VAL A 336 9.64 -21.19 -12.29
CA VAL A 336 10.21 -19.85 -12.51
C VAL A 336 9.64 -19.29 -13.78
N VAL A 337 8.97 -18.16 -13.68
CA VAL A 337 8.38 -17.45 -14.82
C VAL A 337 9.11 -16.12 -14.99
N HIS A 338 9.45 -15.72 -16.22
CA HIS A 338 9.96 -14.38 -16.44
C HIS A 338 8.83 -13.34 -16.34
N HIS A 339 9.07 -12.20 -15.69
CA HIS A 339 8.07 -11.17 -15.40
C HIS A 339 7.44 -10.55 -16.66
N ILE A 340 7.98 -10.83 -17.85
CA ILE A 340 7.40 -10.44 -19.14
C ILE A 340 6.12 -11.21 -19.51
N ALA A 341 5.92 -12.38 -18.92
CA ALA A 341 4.79 -13.27 -19.17
C ALA A 341 3.82 -13.35 -17.99
N ALA A 342 4.24 -12.93 -16.80
CA ALA A 342 3.43 -12.97 -15.60
C ALA A 342 3.79 -11.80 -14.67
N ASP A 343 2.86 -11.43 -13.82
CA ASP A 343 3.06 -10.49 -12.71
C ASP A 343 2.65 -11.13 -11.38
N GLY A 344 2.79 -10.40 -10.27
CA GLY A 344 2.41 -10.91 -8.94
C GLY A 344 0.95 -11.37 -8.87
N TRP A 345 0.05 -10.74 -9.62
CA TRP A 345 -1.36 -11.13 -9.69
C TRP A 345 -1.57 -12.44 -10.47
N SER A 346 -0.71 -12.71 -11.44
CA SER A 346 -0.77 -13.93 -12.26
C SER A 346 -0.42 -15.20 -11.47
N ILE A 347 0.23 -15.09 -10.31
CA ILE A 347 0.66 -16.27 -9.52
C ILE A 347 -0.55 -17.04 -8.99
N THR A 348 -1.58 -16.36 -8.49
CA THR A 348 -2.79 -17.02 -7.97
C THR A 348 -3.53 -17.85 -9.02
N PRO A 349 -3.93 -17.31 -10.19
CA PRO A 349 -4.57 -18.11 -11.23
C PRO A 349 -3.64 -19.20 -11.78
N LEU A 350 -2.32 -18.95 -11.90
CA LEU A 350 -1.34 -19.95 -12.31
C LEU A 350 -1.34 -21.18 -11.38
N VAL A 351 -1.25 -20.92 -10.07
CA VAL A 351 -1.21 -21.95 -9.03
C VAL A 351 -2.56 -22.69 -8.94
N ARG A 352 -3.67 -21.96 -8.96
CA ARG A 352 -5.03 -22.53 -8.95
C ARG A 352 -5.25 -23.45 -10.15
N ASP A 353 -4.91 -23.00 -11.35
CA ASP A 353 -5.10 -23.76 -12.59
C ASP A 353 -4.20 -25.02 -12.56
N LEU A 354 -2.98 -24.93 -12.03
CA LEU A 354 -2.13 -26.12 -11.82
C LEU A 354 -2.80 -27.16 -10.92
N GLY A 355 -3.44 -26.74 -9.82
CA GLY A 355 -4.19 -27.64 -8.93
C GLY A 355 -5.34 -28.37 -9.63
N VAL A 356 -6.14 -27.62 -10.39
CA VAL A 356 -7.27 -28.17 -11.18
C VAL A 356 -6.77 -29.16 -12.24
N ALA A 357 -5.72 -28.80 -12.98
CA ALA A 357 -5.14 -29.66 -14.01
C ALA A 357 -4.54 -30.93 -13.42
N TYR A 358 -3.80 -30.82 -12.31
CA TYR A 358 -3.21 -31.97 -11.63
C TYR A 358 -4.27 -32.96 -11.17
N ALA A 359 -5.33 -32.48 -10.52
CA ALA A 359 -6.44 -33.34 -10.08
C ALA A 359 -7.10 -34.10 -11.25
N GLY A 360 -7.32 -33.43 -12.39
CA GLY A 360 -7.83 -34.07 -13.60
C GLY A 360 -6.88 -35.11 -14.18
N ARG A 361 -5.58 -34.80 -14.24
CA ARG A 361 -4.56 -35.68 -14.81
C ARG A 361 -4.30 -36.93 -13.97
N CYS A 362 -4.38 -36.84 -12.64
CA CYS A 362 -4.30 -38.01 -11.75
C CYS A 362 -5.40 -39.05 -12.03
N VAL A 363 -6.57 -38.64 -12.54
CA VAL A 363 -7.66 -39.54 -12.94
C VAL A 363 -7.71 -39.81 -14.44
N GLY A 364 -6.69 -39.41 -15.19
CA GLY A 364 -6.56 -39.62 -16.63
C GLY A 364 -7.48 -38.73 -17.49
N GLN A 365 -7.95 -37.61 -16.96
CA GLN A 365 -8.82 -36.66 -17.66
C GLN A 365 -8.10 -35.34 -17.94
N ALA A 366 -8.49 -34.66 -19.01
CA ALA A 366 -8.08 -33.27 -19.25
C ALA A 366 -8.83 -32.33 -18.29
N PRO A 367 -8.26 -31.17 -17.92
CA PRO A 367 -8.93 -30.20 -17.07
C PRO A 367 -10.23 -29.68 -17.71
N GLY A 368 -11.31 -29.65 -16.91
CA GLY A 368 -12.64 -29.24 -17.34
C GLY A 368 -12.93 -27.74 -17.20
N TRP A 369 -11.94 -26.87 -17.41
CA TRP A 369 -12.11 -25.42 -17.28
C TRP A 369 -12.79 -24.79 -18.50
N ALA A 370 -13.46 -23.66 -18.30
CA ALA A 370 -13.96 -22.85 -19.40
C ALA A 370 -12.79 -22.16 -20.13
N PRO A 371 -12.84 -22.00 -21.47
CA PRO A 371 -11.88 -21.19 -22.20
C PRO A 371 -11.82 -19.76 -21.66
N LEU A 372 -10.62 -19.17 -21.63
CA LEU A 372 -10.46 -17.77 -21.27
C LEU A 372 -11.17 -16.88 -22.32
N PRO A 373 -11.86 -15.80 -21.90
CA PRO A 373 -12.59 -14.93 -22.81
C PRO A 373 -11.65 -14.16 -23.77
N VAL A 374 -10.43 -13.88 -23.32
CA VAL A 374 -9.37 -13.20 -24.06
C VAL A 374 -8.00 -13.78 -23.70
N GLN A 375 -7.03 -13.61 -24.59
CA GLN A 375 -5.62 -13.91 -24.35
C GLN A 375 -4.81 -12.62 -24.23
N TYR A 376 -3.57 -12.73 -23.75
CA TYR A 376 -2.72 -11.56 -23.54
C TYR A 376 -2.44 -10.77 -24.84
N ALA A 377 -2.36 -11.46 -25.98
CA ALA A 377 -2.27 -10.82 -27.29
C ALA A 377 -3.47 -9.91 -27.60
N ASP A 378 -4.68 -10.32 -27.21
CA ASP A 378 -5.90 -9.53 -27.41
C ASP A 378 -5.87 -8.27 -26.55
N TYR A 379 -5.42 -8.39 -25.28
CA TYR A 379 -5.16 -7.24 -24.42
C TYR A 379 -4.16 -6.26 -25.03
N THR A 380 -3.04 -6.76 -25.58
CA THR A 380 -2.05 -5.90 -26.24
C THR A 380 -2.63 -5.14 -27.43
N LEU A 381 -3.40 -5.81 -28.28
CA LEU A 381 -4.02 -5.19 -29.46
C LEU A 381 -5.07 -4.15 -29.04
N TRP A 382 -5.91 -4.49 -28.06
CA TRP A 382 -6.87 -3.57 -27.47
C TRP A 382 -6.18 -2.35 -26.86
N GLN A 383 -5.12 -2.54 -26.06
CA GLN A 383 -4.36 -1.45 -25.44
C GLN A 383 -3.83 -0.48 -26.51
N ARG A 384 -3.24 -1.01 -27.59
CA ARG A 384 -2.71 -0.19 -28.69
C ARG A 384 -3.82 0.56 -29.43
N ALA A 385 -4.97 -0.07 -29.66
CA ALA A 385 -6.11 0.55 -30.33
C ALA A 385 -6.77 1.65 -29.47
N GLN A 386 -6.95 1.40 -28.17
CA GLN A 386 -7.61 2.34 -27.25
C GLN A 386 -6.80 3.61 -27.02
N PHE A 387 -5.49 3.44 -26.84
CA PHE A 387 -4.64 4.53 -26.38
C PHE A 387 -3.90 5.23 -27.52
N GLY A 388 -3.84 4.61 -28.70
CA GLY A 388 -3.18 5.16 -29.88
C GLY A 388 -1.66 5.15 -29.77
N ASP A 389 -1.04 5.96 -30.62
CA ASP A 389 0.42 6.11 -30.67
C ASP A 389 0.91 7.24 -29.77
N LEU A 390 2.05 7.05 -29.12
CA LEU A 390 2.74 8.06 -28.30
C LEU A 390 3.28 9.23 -29.12
N ASP A 391 3.52 9.01 -30.41
CA ASP A 391 3.99 10.05 -31.33
C ASP A 391 2.86 10.84 -31.98
N ASP A 392 1.61 10.37 -31.85
CA ASP A 392 0.42 11.11 -32.25
C ASP A 392 -0.03 12.02 -31.11
N GLY A 393 0.15 13.34 -31.28
CA GLY A 393 -0.16 14.35 -30.26
C GLY A 393 -1.64 14.44 -29.88
N ASP A 394 -2.55 13.94 -30.71
CA ASP A 394 -3.99 13.93 -30.46
C ASP A 394 -4.46 12.62 -29.80
N SER A 395 -3.56 11.66 -29.54
CA SER A 395 -3.91 10.38 -28.95
C SER A 395 -4.19 10.47 -27.43
N PRO A 396 -5.08 9.61 -26.90
CA PRO A 396 -5.32 9.56 -25.45
C PRO A 396 -4.05 9.31 -24.63
N ILE A 397 -3.12 8.49 -25.12
CA ILE A 397 -1.85 8.23 -24.41
C ILE A 397 -0.94 9.46 -24.39
N ALA A 398 -0.92 10.25 -25.46
CA ALA A 398 -0.12 11.48 -25.52
C ALA A 398 -0.64 12.54 -24.54
N ALA A 399 -1.97 12.64 -24.35
CA ALA A 399 -2.57 13.51 -23.34
C ALA A 399 -2.15 13.11 -21.91
N GLN A 400 -2.16 11.79 -21.60
CA GLN A 400 -1.66 11.33 -20.31
C GLN A 400 -0.16 11.55 -20.14
N LEU A 401 0.62 11.39 -21.20
CA LEU A 401 2.06 11.67 -21.19
C LEU A 401 2.34 13.15 -20.92
N ALA A 402 1.54 14.06 -21.48
CA ALA A 402 1.66 15.50 -21.21
C ALA A 402 1.45 15.82 -19.73
N TYR A 403 0.43 15.23 -19.10
CA TYR A 403 0.23 15.34 -17.65
C TYR A 403 1.47 14.92 -16.86
N TRP A 404 2.05 13.76 -17.17
CA TRP A 404 3.23 13.28 -16.45
C TRP A 404 4.45 14.17 -16.65
N ARG A 405 4.65 14.70 -17.86
CA ARG A 405 5.73 15.66 -18.13
C ARG A 405 5.60 16.89 -17.24
N ASP A 406 4.39 17.44 -17.13
CA ASP A 406 4.13 18.61 -16.30
C ASP A 406 4.27 18.28 -14.80
N ALA A 407 3.70 17.14 -14.35
CA ALA A 407 3.73 16.71 -12.95
C ALA A 407 5.15 16.43 -12.43
N LEU A 408 6.03 15.91 -13.30
CA LEU A 408 7.41 15.54 -12.96
C LEU A 408 8.44 16.62 -13.35
N THR A 409 8.00 17.76 -13.88
CA THR A 409 8.90 18.86 -14.24
C THR A 409 9.63 19.41 -13.02
N GLY A 410 10.95 19.52 -13.12
CA GLY A 410 11.81 20.06 -12.06
C GLY A 410 12.00 19.13 -10.86
N MET A 411 11.57 17.87 -10.96
CA MET A 411 11.84 16.85 -9.95
C MET A 411 13.35 16.61 -9.82
N PRO A 412 13.89 16.44 -8.59
CA PRO A 412 15.28 16.06 -8.39
C PRO A 412 15.62 14.77 -9.14
N GLU A 413 16.81 14.71 -9.75
CA GLU A 413 17.24 13.53 -10.52
C GLU A 413 17.38 12.26 -9.65
N ARG A 414 17.71 12.44 -8.37
CA ARG A 414 17.95 11.36 -7.42
C ARG A 414 17.67 11.81 -5.99
N LEU A 415 16.98 10.97 -5.24
CA LEU A 415 16.87 11.07 -3.80
C LEU A 415 18.20 10.67 -3.14
N GLN A 416 18.81 11.57 -2.37
CA GLN A 416 20.08 11.29 -1.70
C GLN A 416 19.84 10.47 -0.42
N LEU A 417 19.74 9.15 -0.56
CA LEU A 417 19.57 8.25 0.58
C LEU A 417 20.88 8.13 1.39
N PRO A 418 20.80 7.93 2.72
CA PRO A 418 21.96 7.71 3.57
C PRO A 418 22.49 6.27 3.39
N THR A 419 23.22 6.05 2.29
CA THR A 419 23.81 4.74 1.99
C THR A 419 25.03 4.47 2.88
N ASP A 420 25.24 3.21 3.24
CA ASP A 420 26.40 2.77 4.02
C ASP A 420 27.69 2.79 3.18
N ARG A 421 27.54 2.69 1.86
CA ARG A 421 28.61 2.71 0.86
C ARG A 421 28.26 3.66 -0.28
N PRO A 422 29.25 4.26 -0.96
CA PRO A 422 29.00 5.06 -2.14
C PRO A 422 28.44 4.19 -3.28
N TYR A 423 27.60 4.77 -4.14
CA TYR A 423 27.10 4.06 -5.32
C TYR A 423 28.26 3.62 -6.23
N PRO A 424 28.29 2.35 -6.68
CA PRO A 424 29.24 1.91 -7.69
C PRO A 424 28.90 2.52 -9.06
N ALA A 425 29.83 2.43 -10.01
CA ALA A 425 29.60 2.91 -11.38
C ALA A 425 28.49 2.13 -12.11
N MET A 426 28.31 0.85 -11.74
CA MET A 426 27.26 -0.03 -12.23
C MET A 426 26.73 -0.84 -11.06
N ALA A 427 25.41 -0.87 -10.90
CA ALA A 427 24.75 -1.68 -9.89
C ALA A 427 24.96 -3.17 -10.18
N ASP A 428 25.37 -3.95 -9.17
CA ASP A 428 25.53 -5.40 -9.30
C ASP A 428 24.18 -6.16 -9.21
N GLN A 429 23.10 -5.41 -8.94
CA GLN A 429 21.72 -5.88 -8.79
C GLN A 429 21.56 -6.92 -7.66
N ARG A 430 22.52 -7.04 -6.73
CA ARG A 430 22.43 -7.98 -5.61
C ARG A 430 21.58 -7.40 -4.49
N GLY A 431 20.61 -8.21 -4.07
CA GLY A 431 19.64 -7.84 -3.05
C GLY A 431 19.65 -8.75 -1.84
N ALA A 432 19.11 -8.22 -0.75
CA ALA A 432 18.70 -8.98 0.41
C ALA A 432 17.36 -8.41 0.91
N THR A 433 16.68 -9.17 1.77
CA THR A 433 15.36 -8.80 2.28
C THR A 433 15.34 -8.79 3.81
N VAL A 434 14.66 -7.79 4.39
CA VAL A 434 14.36 -7.71 5.83
C VAL A 434 12.84 -7.74 6.03
N ALA A 435 12.38 -8.46 7.04
CA ALA A 435 10.96 -8.53 7.38
C ALA A 435 10.46 -7.26 8.07
N VAL A 436 9.20 -6.92 7.84
CA VAL A 436 8.46 -5.87 8.54
C VAL A 436 7.29 -6.53 9.26
N ASP A 437 7.13 -6.21 10.53
CA ASP A 437 6.02 -6.69 11.36
C ASP A 437 5.65 -5.61 12.37
N TRP A 438 4.57 -4.87 12.07
CA TRP A 438 4.06 -3.79 12.90
C TRP A 438 2.75 -4.20 13.59
N PRO A 439 2.54 -3.74 14.83
CA PRO A 439 1.46 -4.23 15.69
C PRO A 439 0.05 -3.86 15.18
N ALA A 440 -0.95 -4.66 15.57
CA ALA A 440 -2.36 -4.46 15.21
C ALA A 440 -2.89 -3.08 15.64
N GLU A 441 -2.41 -2.53 16.76
CA GLU A 441 -2.75 -1.19 17.23
C GLU A 441 -2.32 -0.10 16.24
N LEU A 442 -1.19 -0.28 15.54
CA LEU A 442 -0.76 0.65 14.50
C LEU A 442 -1.68 0.58 13.30
N GLN A 443 -2.04 -0.63 12.85
CA GLN A 443 -2.99 -0.83 11.75
C GLN A 443 -4.33 -0.15 12.04
N GLN A 444 -4.87 -0.30 13.25
CA GLN A 444 -6.11 0.34 13.67
C GLN A 444 -6.03 1.87 13.62
N ARG A 445 -4.94 2.45 14.15
CA ARG A 445 -4.69 3.90 14.09
C ARG A 445 -4.58 4.42 12.66
N VAL A 446 -3.86 3.70 11.80
CA VAL A 446 -3.72 4.03 10.37
C VAL A 446 -5.09 4.06 9.69
N ARG A 447 -5.92 3.04 9.92
CA ARG A 447 -7.27 2.98 9.35
C ARG A 447 -8.17 4.11 9.82
N GLU A 448 -8.12 4.43 11.11
CA GLU A 448 -8.95 5.50 11.66
C GLU A 448 -8.57 6.85 11.07
N VAL A 449 -7.28 7.14 10.94
CA VAL A 449 -6.79 8.39 10.32
C VAL A 449 -7.10 8.43 8.82
N ALA A 450 -6.92 7.31 8.12
CA ALA A 450 -7.31 7.19 6.72
C ALA A 450 -8.80 7.55 6.54
N ARG A 451 -9.68 6.97 7.37
CA ARG A 451 -11.12 7.24 7.38
C ARG A 451 -11.44 8.70 7.67
N GLN A 452 -10.85 9.28 8.72
CA GLN A 452 -11.08 10.69 9.10
C GLN A 452 -10.70 11.69 8.01
N HIS A 453 -9.72 11.35 7.16
CA HIS A 453 -9.22 12.22 6.10
C HIS A 453 -9.67 11.82 4.68
N ASN A 454 -10.65 10.91 4.57
CA ASN A 454 -11.12 10.38 3.27
C ASN A 454 -9.97 9.86 2.40
N ALA A 455 -9.02 9.18 3.03
CA ALA A 455 -7.84 8.57 2.43
C ALA A 455 -7.85 7.05 2.67
N THR A 456 -6.93 6.32 2.05
CA THR A 456 -6.73 4.88 2.31
C THR A 456 -5.54 4.65 3.23
N SER A 457 -5.46 3.50 3.90
CA SER A 457 -4.27 3.10 4.69
C SER A 457 -2.99 3.24 3.88
N PHE A 458 -3.05 2.87 2.59
CA PHE A 458 -1.93 3.04 1.67
C PHE A 458 -1.48 4.50 1.51
N MET A 459 -2.41 5.45 1.37
CA MET A 459 -2.09 6.87 1.29
C MET A 459 -1.45 7.40 2.59
N VAL A 460 -1.86 6.89 3.76
CA VAL A 460 -1.24 7.23 5.05
C VAL A 460 0.21 6.75 5.10
N VAL A 461 0.48 5.51 4.67
CA VAL A 461 1.84 4.96 4.62
C VAL A 461 2.69 5.64 3.55
N GLN A 462 2.12 5.99 2.38
CA GLN A 462 2.78 6.81 1.36
C GLN A 462 3.22 8.17 1.91
N ALA A 463 2.34 8.84 2.67
CA ALA A 463 2.65 10.12 3.30
C ALA A 463 3.76 9.97 4.34
N ALA A 464 3.70 8.95 5.19
CA ALA A 464 4.74 8.67 6.19
C ALA A 464 6.10 8.38 5.55
N LEU A 465 6.12 7.58 4.49
CA LEU A 465 7.33 7.30 3.74
C LEU A 465 7.89 8.59 3.11
N ALA A 466 7.06 9.45 2.52
CA ALA A 466 7.51 10.73 1.98
C ALA A 466 8.13 11.65 3.04
N VAL A 467 7.56 11.70 4.25
CA VAL A 467 8.13 12.45 5.39
C VAL A 467 9.50 11.88 5.79
N LEU A 468 9.59 10.56 5.94
CA LEU A 468 10.85 9.90 6.29
C LEU A 468 11.93 10.19 5.25
N LEU A 469 11.62 9.97 3.97
CA LEU A 469 12.55 10.18 2.87
C LEU A 469 12.98 11.63 2.74
N SER A 470 12.07 12.59 2.92
CA SER A 470 12.38 14.02 2.94
C SER A 470 13.42 14.36 4.01
N ARG A 471 13.25 13.79 5.21
CA ARG A 471 14.15 13.97 6.35
C ARG A 471 15.52 13.35 6.11
N LEU A 472 15.55 12.12 5.60
CA LEU A 472 16.78 11.38 5.35
C LEU A 472 17.59 11.98 4.20
N SER A 473 16.94 12.49 3.16
CA SER A 473 17.61 13.06 2.00
C SER A 473 17.84 14.57 2.08
N ALA A 474 17.40 15.22 3.17
CA ALA A 474 17.35 16.67 3.31
C ALA A 474 16.70 17.38 2.09
N SER A 475 15.71 16.75 1.46
CA SER A 475 14.98 17.29 0.30
C SER A 475 13.54 17.58 0.67
N SER A 476 13.01 18.73 0.28
CA SER A 476 11.58 19.05 0.43
C SER A 476 10.72 18.54 -0.72
N ASP A 477 11.32 17.93 -1.75
CA ASP A 477 10.65 17.33 -2.91
C ASP A 477 11.11 15.88 -3.04
N VAL A 478 10.17 14.95 -2.90
CA VAL A 478 10.42 13.51 -2.81
C VAL A 478 9.52 12.80 -3.81
N ALA A 479 10.12 11.86 -4.56
CA ALA A 479 9.39 10.97 -5.45
C ALA A 479 9.55 9.52 -5.02
N VAL A 480 8.43 8.81 -4.91
CA VAL A 480 8.38 7.37 -4.66
C VAL A 480 7.59 6.69 -5.76
N GLY A 481 8.04 5.54 -6.22
CA GLY A 481 7.25 4.75 -7.16
C GLY A 481 6.29 3.83 -6.42
N PHE A 482 5.16 3.51 -7.04
CA PHE A 482 4.25 2.49 -6.54
C PHE A 482 3.67 1.68 -7.71
N PRO A 483 3.64 0.34 -7.60
CA PRO A 483 3.07 -0.49 -8.64
C PRO A 483 1.54 -0.47 -8.59
N ILE A 484 0.92 -0.60 -9.76
CA ILE A 484 -0.51 -0.85 -9.93
C ILE A 484 -0.71 -2.14 -10.70
N ALA A 485 -1.84 -2.83 -10.47
CA ALA A 485 -2.09 -4.12 -11.12
C ALA A 485 -2.31 -4.03 -12.64
N GLY A 486 -2.80 -2.90 -13.15
CA GLY A 486 -3.07 -2.69 -14.58
C GLY A 486 -4.22 -3.54 -15.16
N ARG A 487 -4.97 -4.26 -14.31
CA ARG A 487 -6.12 -5.11 -14.68
C ARG A 487 -7.42 -4.36 -14.42
N ARG A 488 -7.89 -3.63 -15.43
CA ARG A 488 -9.15 -2.88 -15.36
C ARG A 488 -10.34 -3.75 -15.74
N ASP A 489 -10.19 -4.58 -16.77
CA ASP A 489 -11.30 -5.41 -17.24
C ASP A 489 -11.37 -6.74 -16.44
N PRO A 490 -12.54 -7.14 -15.91
CA PRO A 490 -12.70 -8.44 -15.24
C PRO A 490 -12.32 -9.65 -16.09
N ALA A 491 -12.36 -9.54 -17.43
CA ALA A 491 -11.87 -10.57 -18.35
C ALA A 491 -10.37 -10.87 -18.17
N LEU A 492 -9.63 -9.94 -17.54
CA LEU A 492 -8.21 -10.09 -17.22
C LEU A 492 -7.98 -10.77 -15.87
N ASP A 493 -8.97 -10.90 -14.97
CA ASP A 493 -8.74 -11.36 -13.60
C ASP A 493 -8.13 -12.78 -13.55
N GLU A 494 -8.51 -13.64 -14.51
CA GLU A 494 -8.01 -15.03 -14.60
C GLU A 494 -6.81 -15.21 -15.54
N LEU A 495 -6.43 -14.17 -16.30
CA LEU A 495 -5.44 -14.29 -17.36
C LEU A 495 -4.01 -14.15 -16.80
N VAL A 496 -3.12 -15.08 -17.12
CA VAL A 496 -1.69 -14.92 -16.82
C VAL A 496 -1.06 -13.98 -17.85
N GLY A 497 -0.36 -12.93 -17.37
CA GLY A 497 0.22 -11.90 -18.25
C GLY A 497 0.96 -10.81 -17.47
N PHE A 498 1.63 -9.90 -18.17
CA PHE A 498 2.34 -8.77 -17.56
C PHE A 498 1.52 -7.48 -17.64
N PHE A 499 0.73 -7.17 -16.61
CA PHE A 499 -0.14 -6.00 -16.59
C PHE A 499 0.36 -4.87 -15.67
N VAL A 500 1.25 -5.19 -14.73
CA VAL A 500 1.74 -4.23 -13.75
C VAL A 500 2.42 -3.04 -14.41
N ASN A 501 2.02 -1.84 -13.99
CA ASN A 501 2.69 -0.59 -14.31
C ASN A 501 3.19 0.08 -13.03
N THR A 502 4.20 0.93 -13.13
CA THR A 502 4.74 1.70 -11.99
C THR A 502 4.40 3.17 -12.17
N LEU A 503 3.73 3.75 -11.18
CA LEU A 503 3.41 5.18 -11.16
C LEU A 503 4.35 5.92 -10.21
N VAL A 504 4.53 7.22 -10.43
CA VAL A 504 5.36 8.09 -9.57
C VAL A 504 4.47 8.96 -8.71
N LEU A 505 4.62 8.86 -7.39
CA LEU A 505 4.05 9.79 -6.43
C LEU A 505 5.11 10.82 -6.05
N ARG A 506 4.97 12.04 -6.56
CA ARG A 506 5.78 13.20 -6.17
C ARG A 506 5.09 14.01 -5.09
N VAL A 507 5.80 14.24 -3.99
CA VAL A 507 5.32 14.91 -2.78
C VAL A 507 6.25 16.06 -2.44
N GLU A 508 5.66 17.23 -2.21
CA GLU A 508 6.39 18.44 -1.82
C GLU A 508 6.01 18.83 -0.39
N VAL A 509 6.98 18.84 0.52
CA VAL A 509 6.80 19.19 1.95
C VAL A 509 7.30 20.59 2.29
N THR A 510 7.48 21.43 1.27
CA THR A 510 7.89 22.83 1.43
C THR A 510 6.88 23.62 2.27
N GLY A 511 7.36 24.48 3.17
CA GLY A 511 6.51 25.34 3.99
C GLY A 511 6.05 24.73 5.32
N ASP A 512 6.56 23.56 5.70
CA ASP A 512 6.24 22.87 6.96
C ASP A 512 4.74 22.62 7.15
N PRO A 513 4.09 21.88 6.23
CA PRO A 513 2.67 21.60 6.31
C PRO A 513 2.33 20.74 7.54
N THR A 514 1.04 20.65 7.83
CA THR A 514 0.50 19.67 8.79
C THR A 514 0.38 18.29 8.15
N VAL A 515 0.28 17.25 8.98
CA VAL A 515 0.01 15.88 8.52
C VAL A 515 -1.29 15.80 7.70
N SER A 516 -2.33 16.50 8.13
CA SER A 516 -3.62 16.57 7.41
C SER A 516 -3.47 17.17 6.00
N GLU A 517 -2.70 18.25 5.86
CA GLU A 517 -2.43 18.89 4.56
C GLU A 517 -1.61 17.98 3.65
N LEU A 518 -0.63 17.26 4.21
CA LEU A 518 0.14 16.27 3.49
C LEU A 518 -0.73 15.12 3.00
N LEU A 519 -1.61 14.57 3.84
CA LEU A 519 -2.54 13.50 3.46
C LEU A 519 -3.47 13.96 2.32
N ALA A 520 -3.96 15.21 2.38
CA ALA A 520 -4.76 15.78 1.30
C ALA A 520 -3.95 15.93 0.00
N GLN A 521 -2.68 16.33 0.08
CA GLN A 521 -1.78 16.40 -1.08
C GLN A 521 -1.55 15.03 -1.69
N VAL A 522 -1.19 14.02 -0.88
CA VAL A 522 -0.99 12.64 -1.30
C VAL A 522 -2.24 12.09 -1.96
N ARG A 523 -3.42 12.25 -1.34
CA ARG A 523 -4.70 11.85 -1.94
C ARG A 523 -4.89 12.48 -3.32
N ARG A 524 -4.76 13.81 -3.45
CA ARG A 524 -4.95 14.49 -4.75
C ARG A 524 -3.98 14.00 -5.82
N ARG A 525 -2.69 13.81 -5.45
CA ARG A 525 -1.63 13.37 -6.36
C ARG A 525 -1.80 11.90 -6.75
N SER A 526 -2.11 11.01 -5.80
CA SER A 526 -2.39 9.60 -6.07
C SER A 526 -3.61 9.42 -6.97
N LEU A 527 -4.70 10.16 -6.74
CA LEU A 527 -5.87 10.13 -7.63
C LEU A 527 -5.53 10.61 -9.05
N ALA A 528 -4.78 11.70 -9.17
CA ALA A 528 -4.36 12.18 -10.47
C ALA A 528 -3.39 11.20 -11.18
N ALA A 529 -2.55 10.49 -10.43
CA ALA A 529 -1.72 9.42 -10.97
C ALA A 529 -2.57 8.26 -11.50
N PHE A 530 -3.63 7.86 -10.79
CA PHE A 530 -4.56 6.84 -11.26
C PHE A 530 -5.33 7.27 -12.51
N ASP A 531 -5.70 8.54 -12.63
CA ASP A 531 -6.37 9.08 -13.83
C ASP A 531 -5.48 9.01 -15.09
N HIS A 532 -4.15 8.91 -14.92
CA HIS A 532 -3.16 8.88 -16.02
C HIS A 532 -2.27 7.62 -15.97
N GLN A 533 -2.80 6.52 -15.44
CA GLN A 533 -2.03 5.32 -15.13
C GLN A 533 -1.61 4.46 -16.34
N ASP A 534 -2.15 4.76 -17.53
CA ASP A 534 -1.96 3.94 -18.72
C ASP A 534 -0.61 4.25 -19.40
N VAL A 535 0.03 5.37 -19.06
CA VAL A 535 1.37 5.71 -19.55
C VAL A 535 2.41 4.81 -18.90
N PRO A 536 3.22 4.10 -19.69
CA PRO A 536 4.25 3.20 -19.17
C PRO A 536 5.37 4.00 -18.52
N PHE A 537 5.87 3.52 -17.38
CA PHE A 537 6.95 4.17 -16.66
C PHE A 537 8.18 4.49 -17.54
N GLU A 538 8.57 3.59 -18.44
CA GLU A 538 9.76 3.74 -19.29
C GLU A 538 9.56 4.80 -20.37
N VAL A 539 8.33 4.98 -20.84
CA VAL A 539 8.00 6.09 -21.73
C VAL A 539 8.21 7.40 -20.98
N LEU A 540 7.87 7.46 -19.67
CA LEU A 540 8.19 8.63 -18.85
C LEU A 540 9.71 8.83 -18.76
N VAL A 541 10.48 7.78 -18.49
CA VAL A 541 11.95 7.85 -18.45
C VAL A 541 12.53 8.34 -19.78
N GLU A 542 12.08 7.79 -20.91
CA GLU A 542 12.54 8.15 -22.24
C GLU A 542 12.22 9.62 -22.56
N ARG A 543 10.99 10.06 -22.29
CA ARG A 543 10.50 11.40 -22.65
C ARG A 543 11.00 12.50 -21.72
N LEU A 544 11.18 12.20 -20.43
CA LEU A 544 11.81 13.12 -19.48
C LEU A 544 13.33 13.18 -19.67
N ASN A 545 13.91 12.13 -20.28
CA ASN A 545 15.33 11.98 -20.56
C ASN A 545 16.23 12.41 -19.38
N PRO A 546 16.04 11.83 -18.18
CA PRO A 546 16.92 12.12 -17.04
C PRO A 546 18.34 11.65 -17.33
N THR A 547 19.32 12.15 -16.57
CA THR A 547 20.71 11.72 -16.70
C THR A 547 20.81 10.19 -16.55
N ARG A 548 21.15 9.49 -17.65
CA ARG A 548 21.24 8.01 -17.67
C ARG A 548 22.39 7.55 -16.78
N SER A 549 22.07 6.63 -15.87
CA SER A 549 23.01 6.05 -14.93
C SER A 549 22.77 4.55 -14.84
N LEU A 550 23.84 3.76 -14.87
CA LEU A 550 23.78 2.32 -14.59
C LEU A 550 23.92 2.03 -13.09
N ALA A 551 24.13 3.07 -12.27
CA ALA A 551 24.37 2.95 -10.84
C ALA A 551 23.08 2.85 -10.01
N HIS A 552 21.95 3.34 -10.54
CA HIS A 552 20.67 3.37 -9.84
C HIS A 552 19.52 3.45 -10.84
N HIS A 553 18.30 3.14 -10.39
CA HIS A 553 17.11 3.22 -11.20
C HIS A 553 16.76 4.68 -11.58
N PRO A 554 16.22 4.94 -12.79
CA PRO A 554 15.78 6.27 -13.20
C PRO A 554 14.53 6.73 -12.43
N LEU A 555 14.37 8.05 -12.27
CA LEU A 555 13.25 8.78 -11.65
C LEU A 555 12.97 8.51 -10.16
N VAL A 556 12.99 7.25 -9.71
CA VAL A 556 12.67 6.84 -8.34
C VAL A 556 13.67 5.80 -7.84
N GLN A 557 14.10 5.94 -6.58
CA GLN A 557 15.02 5.02 -5.91
C GLN A 557 14.28 4.09 -4.93
N VAL A 558 13.08 4.50 -4.50
CA VAL A 558 12.27 3.79 -3.52
C VAL A 558 10.93 3.42 -4.14
N LEU A 559 10.55 2.14 -4.03
CA LEU A 559 9.22 1.64 -4.35
C LEU A 559 8.45 1.30 -3.08
N LEU A 560 7.16 1.61 -3.07
CA LEU A 560 6.22 1.17 -2.03
C LEU A 560 5.04 0.44 -2.69
N ALA A 561 4.94 -0.86 -2.42
CA ALA A 561 3.86 -1.73 -2.84
C ALA A 561 2.92 -2.04 -1.66
N TRP A 562 1.62 -2.10 -1.94
CA TRP A 562 0.57 -2.39 -0.97
C TRP A 562 -0.26 -3.60 -1.42
N GLN A 563 -0.21 -4.70 -0.69
CA GLN A 563 -0.69 -6.02 -1.12
C GLN A 563 -1.89 -6.53 -0.32
N ASN A 564 -2.94 -5.71 -0.22
CA ASN A 564 -4.20 -6.07 0.47
C ASN A 564 -5.16 -6.86 -0.44
N LEU A 565 -4.82 -8.10 -0.81
CA LEU A 565 -5.74 -8.91 -1.64
C LEU A 565 -6.71 -9.77 -0.81
N PRO A 566 -8.00 -9.84 -1.17
CA PRO A 566 -8.95 -10.80 -0.60
C PRO A 566 -8.48 -12.24 -0.85
N GLY A 567 -8.42 -13.07 0.19
CA GLY A 567 -8.01 -14.48 0.10
C GLY A 567 -6.49 -14.71 0.02
N HIS A 568 -5.69 -13.65 -0.02
CA HIS A 568 -4.24 -13.73 0.16
C HIS A 568 -3.92 -13.67 1.64
N THR A 569 -3.86 -14.83 2.29
CA THR A 569 -2.91 -14.99 3.39
C THR A 569 -1.52 -14.61 2.87
N SER A 570 -0.59 -14.29 3.76
CA SER A 570 0.84 -14.09 3.45
C SER A 570 1.50 -15.24 2.67
N ASP A 571 0.76 -16.32 2.41
CA ASP A 571 1.08 -17.45 1.54
C ASP A 571 0.08 -17.51 0.34
N PRO A 572 0.49 -17.05 -0.87
CA PRO A 572 -0.28 -17.22 -2.11
C PRO A 572 -0.59 -18.68 -2.47
N ALA A 573 0.13 -19.65 -1.89
CA ALA A 573 -0.13 -21.08 -2.07
C ALA A 573 -1.04 -21.68 -0.99
N ALA A 574 -1.57 -20.90 -0.04
CA ALA A 574 -2.49 -21.39 0.99
C ALA A 574 -3.81 -21.98 0.43
N GLY A 575 -4.08 -21.77 -0.87
CA GLY A 575 -5.18 -22.39 -1.60
C GLY A 575 -4.77 -23.48 -2.62
N LEU A 576 -3.48 -23.78 -2.78
CA LEU A 576 -3.04 -24.81 -3.71
C LEU A 576 -3.34 -26.20 -3.15
N THR A 577 -4.33 -26.85 -3.74
CA THR A 577 -4.65 -28.25 -3.45
C THR A 577 -4.15 -29.12 -4.62
N LEU A 578 -3.17 -29.97 -4.36
CA LEU A 578 -2.71 -31.00 -5.29
C LEU A 578 -3.31 -32.35 -4.86
N GLY A 579 -4.64 -32.46 -4.92
CA GLY A 579 -5.36 -33.60 -4.36
C GLY A 579 -5.18 -33.69 -2.84
N ASP A 580 -4.75 -34.85 -2.34
CA ASP A 580 -4.51 -35.12 -0.91
C ASP A 580 -3.12 -34.66 -0.41
N LEU A 581 -2.32 -34.03 -1.26
CA LEU A 581 -0.96 -33.58 -0.92
C LEU A 581 -0.99 -32.31 -0.07
N ARG A 582 -0.10 -32.25 0.93
CA ARG A 582 0.10 -31.02 1.70
C ARG A 582 1.13 -30.16 0.99
N VAL A 583 0.72 -28.97 0.56
CA VAL A 583 1.58 -28.00 -0.10
C VAL A 583 1.83 -26.82 0.83
N THR A 584 3.09 -26.37 0.90
CA THR A 584 3.48 -25.15 1.61
C THR A 584 4.45 -24.36 0.75
N GLN A 585 4.21 -23.07 0.56
CA GLN A 585 5.17 -22.22 -0.14
C GLN A 585 6.41 -22.00 0.73
N LEU A 586 7.58 -22.07 0.10
CA LEU A 586 8.84 -21.70 0.74
C LEU A 586 9.16 -20.25 0.38
N PRO A 587 9.63 -19.42 1.33
CA PRO A 587 10.18 -18.12 1.01
C PRO A 587 11.43 -18.31 0.16
N VAL A 588 11.54 -17.55 -0.92
CA VAL A 588 12.66 -17.63 -1.86
C VAL A 588 13.23 -16.24 -2.01
N ASP A 589 14.52 -16.12 -1.72
CA ASP A 589 15.27 -14.92 -2.05
C ASP A 589 15.92 -15.13 -3.42
N THR A 590 15.55 -14.31 -4.41
CA THR A 590 16.27 -14.27 -5.69
C THR A 590 17.68 -13.69 -5.51
N HIS A 591 17.95 -13.09 -4.34
CA HIS A 591 19.12 -12.30 -4.00
C HIS A 591 19.40 -11.21 -5.02
N THR A 592 18.32 -10.65 -5.56
CA THR A 592 18.34 -9.55 -6.51
C THR A 592 17.60 -8.36 -5.92
N ALA A 593 18.05 -7.14 -6.23
CA ALA A 593 17.32 -5.93 -5.90
C ALA A 593 17.22 -5.05 -7.14
N ARG A 594 15.98 -4.77 -7.58
CA ARG A 594 15.69 -3.96 -8.78
C ARG A 594 15.83 -2.46 -8.55
N MET A 595 15.67 -2.06 -7.29
CA MET A 595 15.67 -0.69 -6.80
C MET A 595 16.62 -0.59 -5.62
N ASP A 596 16.91 0.63 -5.19
CA ASP A 596 17.71 0.82 -3.98
C ASP A 596 16.95 0.30 -2.76
N LEU A 597 15.63 0.56 -2.70
CA LEU A 597 14.71 0.04 -1.69
C LEU A 597 13.34 -0.30 -2.32
N THR A 598 12.79 -1.47 -2.01
CA THR A 598 11.41 -1.85 -2.34
C THR A 598 10.71 -2.32 -1.07
N LEU A 599 9.73 -1.56 -0.60
CA LEU A 599 8.88 -1.91 0.53
C LEU A 599 7.62 -2.59 0.00
N SER A 600 7.39 -3.85 0.36
CA SER A 600 6.16 -4.58 0.05
C SER A 600 5.41 -4.83 1.35
N LEU A 601 4.33 -4.09 1.58
CA LEU A 601 3.56 -4.12 2.83
C LEU A 601 2.12 -4.56 2.59
N ALA A 602 1.52 -5.20 3.58
CA ALA A 602 0.11 -5.61 3.57
C ALA A 602 -0.49 -5.49 4.97
N GLU A 603 -1.77 -5.20 5.02
CA GLU A 603 -2.58 -5.34 6.22
C GLU A 603 -2.84 -6.83 6.49
N GLN A 604 -2.61 -7.24 7.72
CA GLN A 604 -2.89 -8.58 8.19
C GLN A 604 -4.20 -8.60 8.96
N PHE A 605 -4.90 -9.71 8.86
CA PHE A 605 -6.16 -9.93 9.56
C PHE A 605 -6.19 -11.34 10.14
N THR A 606 -6.87 -11.49 11.27
CA THR A 606 -7.17 -12.80 11.85
C THR A 606 -8.24 -13.52 11.03
N GLU A 607 -8.45 -14.82 11.26
CA GLU A 607 -9.56 -15.58 10.64
C GLU A 607 -10.94 -14.97 10.97
N ALA A 608 -11.06 -14.27 12.10
CA ALA A 608 -12.28 -13.55 12.48
C ALA A 608 -12.46 -12.20 11.76
N GLY A 609 -11.51 -11.80 10.90
CA GLY A 609 -11.53 -10.52 10.18
C GLY A 609 -11.01 -9.33 11.00
N GLU A 610 -10.49 -9.54 12.20
CA GLU A 610 -9.94 -8.47 13.04
C GLU A 610 -8.52 -8.07 12.59
N PRO A 611 -8.13 -6.77 12.70
CA PRO A 611 -6.77 -6.30 12.44
C PRO A 611 -5.71 -7.12 13.20
N ALA A 612 -4.69 -7.61 12.50
CA ALA A 612 -3.60 -8.42 13.07
C ALA A 612 -2.21 -7.77 12.95
N GLY A 613 -2.09 -6.63 12.30
CA GLY A 613 -0.85 -5.91 12.07
C GLY A 613 -0.70 -5.40 10.65
N ILE A 614 0.40 -4.70 10.39
CA ILE A 614 0.88 -4.43 9.03
C ILE A 614 2.22 -5.14 8.91
N GLY A 615 2.34 -6.06 7.96
CA GLY A 615 3.60 -6.78 7.76
C GLY A 615 4.00 -6.87 6.30
N GLY A 616 5.17 -7.44 6.07
CA GLY A 616 5.72 -7.57 4.74
C GLY A 616 7.24 -7.60 4.75
N THR A 617 7.86 -7.02 3.72
CA THR A 617 9.30 -7.07 3.52
C THR A 617 9.87 -5.80 2.91
N VAL A 618 11.15 -5.53 3.19
CA VAL A 618 11.97 -4.53 2.51
C VAL A 618 13.10 -5.23 1.78
N GLU A 619 13.02 -5.26 0.46
CA GLU A 619 14.11 -5.65 -0.43
C GLU A 619 15.05 -4.44 -0.61
N TYR A 620 16.36 -4.65 -0.48
CA TYR A 620 17.35 -3.59 -0.60
C TYR A 620 18.62 -4.07 -1.28
N ARG A 621 19.35 -3.11 -1.86
CA ARG A 621 20.64 -3.35 -2.50
C ARG A 621 21.78 -3.52 -1.51
N THR A 622 22.47 -4.67 -1.56
CA THR A 622 23.56 -4.98 -0.64
C THR A 622 24.89 -4.29 -0.96
N ASP A 623 25.04 -3.76 -2.18
CA ASP A 623 26.23 -3.01 -2.59
C ASP A 623 26.26 -1.58 -2.00
N VAL A 624 25.11 -1.04 -1.59
CA VAL A 624 24.99 0.31 -1.00
C VAL A 624 24.44 0.34 0.43
N PHE A 625 23.70 -0.69 0.88
CA PHE A 625 23.14 -0.76 2.23
C PHE A 625 23.54 -2.02 3.01
N ASP A 626 23.60 -1.88 4.33
CA ASP A 626 23.68 -2.94 5.32
C ASP A 626 22.32 -3.24 5.96
N ALA A 627 22.11 -4.50 6.36
CA ALA A 627 20.88 -4.92 7.01
C ALA A 627 20.53 -4.05 8.24
N SER A 628 21.51 -3.67 9.05
CA SER A 628 21.30 -2.83 10.24
C SER A 628 20.70 -1.46 9.89
N SER A 629 21.14 -0.87 8.79
CA SER A 629 20.66 0.45 8.35
C SER A 629 19.23 0.37 7.82
N ILE A 630 18.86 -0.76 7.20
CA ILE A 630 17.49 -1.03 6.77
C ILE A 630 16.55 -1.28 7.96
N HIS A 631 16.97 -2.05 8.97
CA HIS A 631 16.19 -2.19 10.21
C HIS A 631 15.91 -0.83 10.86
N ALA A 632 16.94 0.02 10.99
CA ALA A 632 16.77 1.36 11.51
C ALA A 632 15.81 2.21 10.64
N LEU A 633 15.83 2.06 9.32
CA LEU A 633 14.88 2.74 8.42
C LEU A 633 13.44 2.27 8.66
N ILE A 634 13.22 0.98 8.86
CA ILE A 634 11.90 0.39 9.16
C ILE A 634 11.35 0.92 10.49
N GLU A 635 12.18 0.91 11.55
CA GLU A 635 11.81 1.44 12.88
C GLU A 635 11.49 2.94 12.82
N ARG A 636 12.26 3.71 12.03
CA ARG A 636 12.00 5.13 11.78
C ARG A 636 10.69 5.35 11.03
N LEU A 637 10.38 4.51 10.04
CA LEU A 637 9.12 4.58 9.31
C LEU A 637 7.93 4.31 10.23
N GLU A 638 8.03 3.27 11.07
CA GLU A 638 7.03 2.96 12.09
C GLU A 638 6.77 4.18 12.97
N ARG A 639 7.81 4.77 13.55
CA ARG A 639 7.73 5.97 14.41
C ARG A 639 7.07 7.15 13.72
N VAL A 640 7.36 7.38 12.44
CA VAL A 640 6.73 8.44 11.66
C VAL A 640 5.23 8.16 11.51
N ILE A 641 4.83 6.91 11.22
CA ILE A 641 3.42 6.52 11.16
C ILE A 641 2.75 6.71 12.53
N GLU A 642 3.41 6.33 13.62
CA GLU A 642 2.87 6.52 14.98
C GLU A 642 2.64 8.00 15.31
N ALA A 643 3.62 8.86 15.01
CA ALA A 643 3.53 10.29 15.26
C ALA A 643 2.44 10.96 14.41
N MET A 644 2.39 10.61 13.12
CA MET A 644 1.37 11.12 12.20
C MET A 644 -0.04 10.71 12.61
N THR A 645 -0.20 9.48 13.09
CA THR A 645 -1.52 8.96 13.47
C THR A 645 -1.95 9.41 14.87
N ALA A 646 -1.02 9.82 15.74
CA ALA A 646 -1.34 10.35 17.06
C ALA A 646 -1.90 11.79 17.01
N ASP A 647 -1.37 12.65 16.15
CA ASP A 647 -1.89 14.01 15.94
C ASP A 647 -1.80 14.46 14.47
N PRO A 648 -2.87 14.26 13.68
CA PRO A 648 -2.89 14.70 12.28
C PRO A 648 -2.82 16.22 12.08
N ARG A 649 -2.92 17.03 13.14
CA ARG A 649 -2.77 18.50 13.06
C ARG A 649 -1.35 18.96 13.37
N ALA A 650 -0.48 18.06 13.81
CA ALA A 650 0.92 18.36 14.05
C ALA A 650 1.62 18.77 12.74
N ARG A 651 2.59 19.67 12.87
CA ARG A 651 3.46 20.07 11.75
C ARG A 651 4.51 19.01 11.49
N LEU A 652 4.90 18.84 10.22
CA LEU A 652 5.94 17.88 9.85
C LEU A 652 7.27 18.14 10.56
N SER A 653 7.61 19.39 10.89
CA SER A 653 8.77 19.79 11.70
C SER A 653 8.81 19.22 13.11
N SER A 654 7.66 18.88 13.68
CA SER A 654 7.56 18.31 15.02
C SER A 654 7.69 16.78 15.05
N ILE A 655 7.66 16.12 13.89
CA ILE A 655 7.80 14.67 13.79
C ILE A 655 9.28 14.31 13.94
N GLU A 656 9.62 13.75 15.09
CA GLU A 656 10.95 13.25 15.41
C GLU A 656 11.18 11.89 14.75
N VAL A 657 12.20 11.80 13.90
CA VAL A 657 12.59 10.56 13.23
C VAL A 657 13.61 9.77 14.05
N LEU A 658 14.35 10.43 14.93
CA LEU A 658 15.42 9.81 15.74
C LEU A 658 14.88 9.22 17.04
N GLU A 659 15.53 8.16 17.52
CA GLU A 659 15.33 7.68 18.89
C GLU A 659 15.93 8.62 19.92
N VAL A 660 15.50 8.46 21.17
CA VAL A 660 16.04 9.20 22.31
C VAL A 660 17.53 8.91 22.48
N GLU A 661 17.94 7.66 22.30
CA GLU A 661 19.31 7.18 22.37
C GLU A 661 20.17 7.78 21.24
N GLU A 662 19.65 7.78 20.01
CA GLU A 662 20.32 8.39 18.85
C GLU A 662 20.48 9.90 19.02
N ARG A 663 19.45 10.57 19.53
CA ARG A 663 19.47 12.00 19.84
C ARG A 663 20.48 12.31 20.95
N THR A 664 20.51 11.50 22.00
CA THR A 664 21.46 11.64 23.10
C THR A 664 22.89 11.52 22.58
N ARG A 665 23.16 10.53 21.74
CA ARG A 665 24.47 10.35 21.10
C ARG A 665 24.85 11.53 20.22
N LEU A 666 23.92 12.08 19.45
CA LEU A 666 24.17 13.29 18.63
C LEU A 666 24.40 14.53 19.49
N ASP A 667 23.67 14.69 20.59
CA ASP A 667 23.85 15.81 21.53
C ASP A 667 25.21 15.73 22.24
N GLU A 668 25.69 14.53 22.55
CA GLU A 668 27.04 14.27 23.05
C GLU A 668 28.11 14.60 21.99
N MET A 669 27.99 14.06 20.77
CA MET A 669 28.93 14.32 19.67
C MET A 669 28.98 15.81 19.30
N GLY A 670 27.82 16.47 19.29
CA GLY A 670 27.68 17.88 18.99
C GLY A 670 28.10 18.81 20.14
N ASN A 671 28.54 18.27 21.28
CA ASN A 671 28.82 19.03 22.50
C ASN A 671 27.69 19.99 22.89
N ARG A 672 26.43 19.58 22.69
CA ARG A 672 25.27 20.47 22.83
C ARG A 672 25.19 21.07 24.21
N ALA A 673 25.49 20.30 25.25
CA ALA A 673 25.55 20.78 26.63
C ALA A 673 26.54 21.94 26.85
N VAL A 674 27.63 22.01 26.05
CA VAL A 674 28.58 23.12 26.07
C VAL A 674 27.99 24.32 25.32
N LEU A 675 27.41 24.08 24.14
CA LEU A 675 26.86 25.13 23.27
C LEU A 675 25.61 25.80 23.85
N THR A 676 24.80 25.08 24.63
CA THR A 676 23.59 25.59 25.27
C THR A 676 23.79 26.04 26.72
N ARG A 677 25.02 25.93 27.24
CA ARG A 677 25.34 26.42 28.57
C ARG A 677 25.07 27.94 28.60
N PRO A 678 24.38 28.45 29.62
CA PRO A 678 24.23 29.89 29.79
C PRO A 678 25.61 30.54 29.75
N SER A 679 25.80 31.51 28.86
CA SER A 679 27.03 32.28 28.85
C SER A 679 27.22 32.90 30.23
N ALA A 680 28.43 32.81 30.79
CA ALA A 680 28.83 33.77 31.82
C ALA A 680 28.65 35.19 31.25
N GLU A 681 28.55 36.21 32.11
CA GLU A 681 28.38 37.61 31.66
C GLU A 681 29.22 37.87 30.40
N PRO A 682 28.63 38.35 29.30
CA PRO A 682 29.34 38.50 28.04
C PRO A 682 30.49 39.49 28.25
N VAL A 683 31.71 38.97 28.40
CA VAL A 683 32.94 39.75 28.51
C VAL A 683 33.42 40.05 27.10
N SER A 684 33.68 41.32 26.82
CA SER A 684 34.20 41.71 25.52
C SER A 684 35.61 41.14 25.30
N VAL A 685 36.01 40.91 24.04
CA VAL A 685 37.37 40.46 23.71
C VAL A 685 38.44 41.40 24.32
N PRO A 686 38.27 42.74 24.30
CA PRO A 686 39.17 43.65 25.02
C PRO A 686 39.23 43.43 26.54
N GLU A 687 38.10 43.18 27.21
CA GLU A 687 38.09 42.90 28.66
C GLU A 687 38.74 41.55 28.99
N LEU A 688 38.51 40.52 28.16
CA LEU A 688 39.22 39.24 28.28
C LEU A 688 40.73 39.42 28.09
N PHE A 689 41.11 40.27 27.13
CA PHE A 689 42.50 40.62 26.91
C PHE A 689 43.08 41.36 28.12
N ALA A 690 42.38 42.33 28.70
CA ALA A 690 42.79 43.04 29.91
C ALA A 690 42.92 42.10 31.15
N HIS A 691 42.03 41.11 31.29
CA HIS A 691 42.19 40.06 32.29
C HIS A 691 43.45 39.22 32.08
N GLN A 692 43.86 38.97 30.84
CA GLN A 692 45.09 38.26 30.53
C GLN A 692 46.34 39.12 30.76
N VAL A 693 46.27 40.43 30.46
CA VAL A 693 47.30 41.43 30.76
C VAL A 693 47.55 41.50 32.27
N THR A 694 46.49 41.48 33.09
CA THR A 694 46.62 41.47 34.55
C THR A 694 47.15 40.14 35.10
N ARG A 695 46.72 39.00 34.54
CA ARG A 695 47.17 37.67 34.98
C ARG A 695 48.64 37.39 34.66
N THR A 696 49.08 37.66 33.44
CA THR A 696 50.43 37.31 32.96
C THR A 696 51.03 38.41 32.07
N PRO A 697 51.36 39.58 32.65
CA PRO A 697 51.75 40.76 31.88
C PRO A 697 53.02 40.57 31.05
N GLY A 698 53.98 39.76 31.54
CA GLY A 698 55.27 39.53 30.88
C GLY A 698 55.30 38.36 29.89
N ALA A 699 54.16 37.67 29.67
CA ALA A 699 54.08 36.64 28.64
C ALA A 699 54.01 37.30 27.26
N VAL A 700 54.64 36.68 26.26
CA VAL A 700 54.56 37.14 24.86
C VAL A 700 53.12 36.96 24.35
N ALA A 701 52.51 38.05 23.89
CA ALA A 701 51.16 38.05 23.31
C ALA A 701 51.20 37.89 21.79
N VAL A 702 52.11 38.61 21.14
CA VAL A 702 52.27 38.60 19.68
C VAL A 702 53.76 38.61 19.35
N SER A 703 54.17 37.80 18.37
CA SER A 703 55.54 37.76 17.86
C SER A 703 55.55 37.82 16.34
N PHE A 704 56.44 38.63 15.77
CA PHE A 704 56.62 38.75 14.33
C PHE A 704 58.08 39.10 14.01
N GLU A 705 58.71 38.34 13.10
CA GLU A 705 60.07 38.58 12.57
C GLU A 705 61.13 38.93 13.63
N GLY A 706 61.23 38.13 14.70
CA GLY A 706 62.24 38.32 15.74
C GLY A 706 61.93 39.43 16.75
N SER A 707 60.82 40.17 16.56
CA SER A 707 60.25 41.07 17.55
C SER A 707 59.10 40.40 18.29
N ALA A 708 58.99 40.64 19.59
CA ALA A 708 57.92 40.11 20.43
C ALA A 708 57.38 41.24 21.32
N LEU A 709 56.06 41.32 21.43
CA LEU A 709 55.37 42.18 22.38
C LEU A 709 54.74 41.31 23.46
N THR A 710 54.99 41.66 24.70
CA THR A 710 54.29 41.09 25.85
C THR A 710 52.83 41.57 25.89
N TYR A 711 51.97 40.87 26.65
CA TYR A 711 50.58 41.30 26.85
C TYR A 711 50.51 42.76 27.33
N ARG A 712 51.39 43.17 28.26
CA ARG A 712 51.44 44.55 28.75
C ARG A 712 51.82 45.54 27.65
N GLU A 713 52.89 45.28 26.90
CA GLU A 713 53.37 46.20 25.85
C GLU A 713 52.34 46.35 24.73
N LEU A 714 51.61 45.28 24.40
CA LEU A 714 50.56 45.32 23.41
C LEU A 714 49.34 46.12 23.89
N ASP A 715 48.94 45.98 25.16
CA ASP A 715 47.85 46.75 25.76
C ASP A 715 48.17 48.26 25.82
N GLU A 716 49.38 48.62 26.26
CA GLU A 716 49.85 50.01 26.31
C GLU A 716 50.01 50.64 24.92
N ALA A 717 50.33 49.83 23.90
CA ALA A 717 50.40 50.28 22.51
C ALA A 717 49.01 50.44 21.87
N ALA A 718 48.06 49.55 22.18
CA ALA A 718 46.70 49.61 21.63
C ALA A 718 45.84 50.73 22.25
N ASN A 719 46.12 51.11 23.50
CA ASN A 719 45.44 52.21 24.21
C ASN A 719 46.00 53.61 23.89
N ARG A 720 47.13 53.69 23.18
CA ARG A 720 47.71 54.95 22.67
C ARG A 720 47.19 55.25 21.27
#